data_AF-A0A3C0K4Q4-F1
#
_entry.id   AF-A0A3C0K4Q4-F1
#
_cell.length_a   1.000
_cell.length_b   1.000
_cell.length_c   1.000
_cell.angle_alpha   90.00
_cell.angle_beta   90.00
_cell.angle_gamma   90.00
#
_symmetry.space_group_name_H-M   'P 1'
#
loop_
_entity.id
_entity.type
_entity.pdbx_description
1 polymer ?
#
loop_
_entity_poly.entity_id
_entity_poly.type
_entity_poly.pdbx_seq_one_letter_code
_entity_poly.pdbx_strand_id
1 'polypeptide(L)'
;MTTRRRKGGCHTDGSLCREINQLDEGYYSGIGNLITHCHACMPDPAFGPARIIDAPVYPPIVQPTGLKEEDRDAVCYNNMISSPYPPSYGGGVNYGSPANYDGVSLTNCGKNLKLIDCGAVLFDFFPNGLSFQPMDSDTWFGYVYDMGINAGIIGVPCYHVTTEGLVESGNATAEATKGECEQCSGFYCTPDRTYIRYTYNGPDETGDPDCPYPLVFAIGTDSNKVVFQYNELATAVPNGVSGLNFVYTQQSIDLPAWSNYDYSADPVVTNQMGWENSEVEFQTFEVFDGPVFQNGIKTGLSVKCRIRPALDETNDPVTIIGTEWELMEMISPGQNYAVNDVFDIQHTHRHPSGDETTFAIALKVTSLAPTTSLSGGAAFDVMIPGDMLNGHLVMRVQHADLDNFPYHIAYLDERGSAFTKDTQYTSSRNHVITAIAGHGIKDRAYYGGLFEFFDKSIQYTTHSVKPGAPNVWTDIEQPDVSVQITNGYVSGVTINDGGQSWDKLPPNLKAEVQISSPPIVTGKTAKAEATFTNGVLTDVKITDVGSGYNESYPPDFWVRHFDPEVTNTVWDGVPDEEDQYNELMQLFRDYAATDKEETAYQKKLIDYIINPAQTNPNWNATINTREASKNVRDMTIPDPNTEVQVDPFVKRVIDLPQRLYSPSVIAKVRENVVPLDRPMPKEELMENKNQIPMDRSLLDQLDTDLKNAYKAHNDQIQEQLTNITQVTGVPDSITYDENSVRTVQRRFLDMPHASPGTKYYMKQYRSDPRKDIYFTVTLGHDPLETGCGHFTCSAPTPPSDFSTYDGNTGVTSTYTYSVSGAVEGPGCRGWSASGQQHIRHHMTKSTNTYTATVAAYGNPF
;
A
#
# COMPACT_ATOMS: atom_id res chain seq x y z
N MET A 1 52.19 -0.14 18.92
CA MET A 1 51.19 0.72 18.28
C MET A 1 50.09 -0.16 17.71
N THR A 2 48.97 -0.28 18.40
CA THR A 2 47.78 -0.96 17.92
C THR A 2 46.97 0.03 17.09
N THR A 3 47.09 -0.04 15.76
CA THR A 3 46.21 0.68 14.84
C THR A 3 44.79 0.10 14.94
N ARG A 4 43.94 0.70 15.77
CA ARG A 4 42.49 0.43 15.72
C ARG A 4 41.93 1.14 14.48
N ARG A 5 41.86 0.41 13.36
CA ARG A 5 40.94 0.78 12.26
C ARG A 5 39.51 0.60 12.77
N ARG A 6 38.87 1.67 13.24
CA ARG A 6 37.40 1.66 13.31
C ARG A 6 36.87 1.81 11.88
N LYS A 7 36.11 0.82 11.42
CA LYS A 7 35.19 0.96 10.30
C LYS A 7 34.06 1.87 10.78
N GLY A 8 34.16 3.17 10.57
CA GLY A 8 33.09 4.10 10.93
C GLY A 8 33.16 5.29 10.01
N GLY A 9 32.03 5.63 9.37
CA GLY A 9 31.86 6.87 8.61
C GLY A 9 32.01 8.10 9.52
N CYS A 10 31.63 9.26 9.00
CA CYS A 10 31.58 10.44 9.82
C CYS A 10 30.45 10.33 10.87
N HIS A 11 30.70 10.86 12.06
CA HIS A 11 29.70 10.90 13.14
C HIS A 11 29.98 12.10 14.05
N THR A 12 28.96 12.52 14.80
CA THR A 12 29.07 13.71 15.66
C THR A 12 29.12 13.40 17.15
N ASP A 13 28.87 12.15 17.54
CA ASP A 13 29.21 11.64 18.88
C ASP A 13 30.72 11.53 19.05
N GLY A 14 31.20 12.16 20.11
CA GLY A 14 32.61 12.16 20.43
C GLY A 14 33.38 13.25 19.71
N SER A 15 34.33 13.84 20.43
CA SER A 15 35.27 14.77 19.82
C SER A 15 36.52 13.99 19.43
N LEU A 16 37.01 14.27 18.22
CA LEU A 16 38.31 13.81 17.72
C LEU A 16 39.45 14.10 18.71
N CYS A 17 39.25 15.10 19.56
CA CYS A 17 40.22 15.60 20.52
C CYS A 17 40.02 15.05 21.95
N ARG A 18 39.09 14.11 22.21
CA ARG A 18 38.61 13.77 23.58
C ARG A 18 38.92 12.37 24.13
N GLU A 19 39.72 11.54 23.47
CA GLU A 19 39.98 10.17 23.97
C GLU A 19 41.13 10.03 25.03
N ILE A 20 41.68 11.11 25.61
CA ILE A 20 42.80 11.00 26.59
C ILE A 20 42.51 11.62 27.96
N ASN A 21 41.32 11.44 28.55
CA ASN A 21 41.08 11.81 29.96
C ASN A 21 40.03 10.90 30.64
N GLN A 22 40.17 9.58 30.51
CA GLN A 22 39.34 8.61 31.25
C GLN A 22 40.03 8.02 32.50
N LEU A 23 41.13 8.61 32.99
CA LEU A 23 41.81 8.08 34.18
C LEU A 23 41.77 8.97 35.43
N ASP A 24 41.16 10.15 35.42
CA ASP A 24 40.97 10.92 36.65
C ASP A 24 39.52 11.36 36.84
N GLU A 25 38.91 10.81 37.89
CA GLU A 25 37.67 11.26 38.46
C GLU A 25 37.77 12.76 38.81
N GLY A 26 36.95 13.61 38.17
CA GLY A 26 36.47 14.82 38.85
C GLY A 26 36.91 16.20 38.35
N TYR A 27 37.49 16.38 37.16
CA TYR A 27 37.65 17.74 36.59
C TYR A 27 37.06 17.86 35.18
N TYR A 28 35.80 18.30 35.12
CA TYR A 28 35.20 18.89 33.93
C TYR A 28 35.88 20.24 33.64
N SER A 29 36.99 20.25 32.91
CA SER A 29 37.42 21.46 32.21
C SER A 29 36.54 21.64 30.98
N GLY A 30 35.62 22.60 31.08
CA GLY A 30 34.68 22.98 30.03
C GLY A 30 35.34 23.73 28.88
N ILE A 31 36.19 23.05 28.11
CA ILE A 31 36.49 23.48 26.74
C ILE A 31 35.62 22.62 25.84
N GLY A 32 34.49 23.20 25.41
CA GLY A 32 33.53 22.58 24.49
C GLY A 32 34.14 22.41 23.11
N ASN A 33 34.95 21.36 22.91
CA ASN A 33 35.43 20.99 21.59
C ASN A 33 34.25 20.49 20.75
N LEU A 34 33.78 21.36 19.85
CA LEU A 34 32.72 21.13 18.86
C LEU A 34 33.20 20.30 17.66
N ILE A 35 34.45 19.81 17.69
CA ILE A 35 35.08 19.14 16.55
C ILE A 35 34.74 17.65 16.53
N THR A 36 33.72 17.34 15.73
CA THR A 36 33.19 16.02 15.41
C THR A 36 34.05 15.25 14.41
N HIS A 37 33.89 13.91 14.32
CA HIS A 37 34.56 13.10 13.30
C HIS A 37 34.27 13.55 11.87
N CYS A 38 33.10 14.15 11.61
CA CYS A 38 32.76 14.76 10.32
C CYS A 38 33.71 15.88 9.92
N HIS A 39 34.17 16.69 10.87
CA HIS A 39 35.09 17.79 10.56
C HIS A 39 36.45 17.32 10.05
N ALA A 40 36.89 16.11 10.42
CA ALA A 40 38.17 15.54 9.99
C ALA A 40 38.10 14.84 8.63
N CYS A 41 36.93 14.48 8.13
CA CYS A 41 36.80 13.85 6.82
C CYS A 41 36.28 14.79 5.72
N MET A 42 35.73 15.95 6.10
CA MET A 42 35.23 16.98 5.18
C MET A 42 36.20 18.16 5.04
N PRO A 43 36.73 18.39 3.83
CA PRO A 43 37.53 19.58 3.50
C PRO A 43 36.73 20.88 3.66
N ASP A 44 37.43 22.02 3.64
CA ASP A 44 36.77 23.32 3.63
C ASP A 44 35.97 23.52 2.32
N PRO A 45 34.67 23.89 2.40
CA PRO A 45 33.82 24.16 1.24
C PRO A 45 34.40 25.15 0.22
N ALA A 46 35.25 26.08 0.65
CA ALA A 46 35.86 27.09 -0.23
C ALA A 46 36.73 26.49 -1.36
N PHE A 47 37.19 25.25 -1.21
CA PHE A 47 38.00 24.56 -2.22
C PHE A 47 37.16 23.79 -3.25
N GLY A 48 35.83 23.88 -3.18
CA GLY A 48 34.91 23.15 -4.07
C GLY A 48 35.04 21.62 -4.01
N PRO A 49 35.09 20.99 -2.81
CA PRO A 49 35.10 19.54 -2.69
C PRO A 49 33.80 18.93 -3.24
N ALA A 50 33.85 17.64 -3.56
CA ALA A 50 32.64 16.86 -3.71
C ALA A 50 31.91 16.84 -2.37
N ARG A 51 30.61 17.13 -2.39
CA ARG A 51 29.80 17.25 -1.16
C ARG A 51 28.35 16.92 -1.41
N ILE A 52 27.64 16.66 -0.32
CA ILE A 52 26.17 16.63 -0.31
C ILE A 52 25.72 18.09 -0.16
N ILE A 53 24.88 18.58 -1.07
CA ILE A 53 24.34 19.95 -1.03
C ILE A 53 22.91 20.00 -0.50
N ASP A 54 22.20 18.89 -0.55
CA ASP A 54 20.88 18.74 0.04
C ASP A 54 20.63 17.27 0.43
N ALA A 55 19.96 17.06 1.56
CA ALA A 55 19.68 15.75 2.13
C ALA A 55 18.28 15.68 2.78
N PRO A 56 17.18 15.92 2.05
CA PRO A 56 15.86 15.98 2.66
C PRO A 56 15.42 14.59 3.13
N VAL A 57 14.70 14.56 4.25
CA VAL A 57 14.11 13.35 4.84
C VAL A 57 12.69 13.65 5.28
N TYR A 58 11.73 12.82 4.86
CA TYR A 58 10.31 12.99 5.22
C TYR A 58 9.56 11.65 5.36
N PRO A 59 8.76 11.46 6.43
CA PRO A 59 8.65 12.31 7.62
C PRO A 59 9.98 12.41 8.38
N PRO A 60 10.24 13.50 9.11
CA PRO A 60 11.47 13.65 9.88
C PRO A 60 11.70 12.46 10.81
N ILE A 61 12.97 12.07 10.99
CA ILE A 61 13.33 10.97 11.87
C ILE A 61 13.18 11.44 13.32
N VAL A 62 12.20 10.88 14.04
CA VAL A 62 12.00 11.17 15.47
C VAL A 62 13.13 10.52 16.26
N GLN A 63 14.01 11.34 16.82
CA GLN A 63 15.07 10.85 17.68
C GLN A 63 14.57 10.65 19.13
N PRO A 64 15.04 9.61 19.84
CA PRO A 64 14.83 9.50 21.27
C PRO A 64 15.37 10.75 21.99
N THR A 65 14.59 11.34 22.88
CA THR A 65 14.98 12.52 23.66
C THR A 65 16.34 12.33 24.34
N GLY A 66 17.31 13.20 24.02
CA GLY A 66 18.65 13.19 24.64
C GLY A 66 19.80 12.84 23.68
N LEU A 67 19.51 12.38 22.47
CA LEU A 67 20.47 12.30 21.37
C LEU A 67 20.33 13.61 20.56
N LYS A 68 21.41 14.38 20.44
CA LYS A 68 21.43 15.56 19.55
C LYS A 68 21.50 15.06 18.11
N GLU A 69 20.92 15.83 17.18
CA GLU A 69 21.13 15.64 15.74
C GLU A 69 22.61 15.41 15.46
N GLU A 70 22.90 14.31 14.79
CA GLU A 70 24.24 13.99 14.37
C GLU A 70 24.24 13.88 12.87
N ASP A 71 24.47 15.00 12.17
CA ASP A 71 24.70 14.99 10.72
C ASP A 71 25.88 14.06 10.42
N ARG A 72 25.52 12.88 9.93
CA ARG A 72 26.42 11.77 9.56
C ARG A 72 26.57 11.65 8.05
N ASP A 73 25.98 12.58 7.30
CA ASP A 73 25.97 12.59 5.85
C ASP A 73 27.17 13.37 5.33
N ALA A 74 28.08 12.68 4.65
CA ALA A 74 29.27 13.32 4.10
C ALA A 74 29.88 12.56 2.93
N VAL A 75 30.49 13.33 2.03
CA VAL A 75 31.54 12.82 1.14
C VAL A 75 32.87 12.96 1.86
N CYS A 76 33.51 11.83 2.14
CA CYS A 76 34.69 11.75 2.99
C CYS A 76 35.97 11.63 2.16
N TYR A 77 36.97 12.39 2.57
CA TYR A 77 38.34 12.32 2.08
C TYR A 77 39.22 11.65 3.13
N ASN A 78 40.09 10.75 2.66
CA ASN A 78 41.16 10.22 3.47
C ASN A 78 41.99 11.37 4.02
N ASN A 79 42.39 11.25 5.27
CA ASN A 79 43.08 12.32 5.96
C ASN A 79 44.09 11.79 6.96
N MET A 80 44.98 12.70 7.36
CA MET A 80 45.94 12.52 8.43
C MET A 80 45.82 13.70 9.38
N ILE A 81 45.73 13.42 10.69
CA ILE A 81 45.67 14.45 11.73
C ILE A 81 47.06 14.60 12.36
N SER A 82 47.59 15.82 12.35
CA SER A 82 48.81 16.21 13.06
C SER A 82 48.44 17.09 14.26
N SER A 83 48.89 16.75 15.47
CA SER A 83 48.63 17.54 16.68
C SER A 83 49.94 18.08 17.27
N PRO A 84 50.03 19.38 17.60
CA PRO A 84 51.22 19.96 18.22
C PRO A 84 51.36 19.68 19.73
N TYR A 85 50.39 19.02 20.37
CA TYR A 85 50.43 18.73 21.81
C TYR A 85 51.31 17.48 22.09
N PRO A 86 52.36 17.59 22.91
CA PRO A 86 53.22 16.45 23.24
C PRO A 86 52.44 15.37 24.02
N PRO A 87 52.73 14.07 23.80
CA PRO A 87 52.02 12.96 24.42
C PRO A 87 52.48 12.77 25.87
N SER A 88 52.10 13.68 26.77
CA SER A 88 52.28 13.45 28.20
C SER A 88 51.23 12.44 28.66
N TYR A 89 51.67 11.22 28.95
CA TYR A 89 50.92 10.05 29.45
C TYR A 89 50.30 9.13 28.39
N GLY A 90 51.16 8.39 27.67
CA GLY A 90 50.83 7.04 27.21
C GLY A 90 49.99 6.95 25.94
N GLY A 91 50.59 7.33 24.81
CA GLY A 91 50.09 7.00 23.48
C GLY A 91 49.51 8.20 22.74
N GLY A 92 50.37 9.02 22.13
CA GLY A 92 49.93 9.94 21.09
C GLY A 92 49.24 9.16 19.99
N VAL A 93 47.94 9.38 19.81
CA VAL A 93 47.19 8.84 18.68
C VAL A 93 47.55 9.66 17.45
N ASN A 94 48.54 9.18 16.69
CA ASN A 94 48.60 9.45 15.27
C ASN A 94 47.31 8.86 14.67
N TYR A 95 46.29 9.68 14.45
CA TYR A 95 45.20 9.33 13.54
C TYR A 95 45.75 9.43 12.12
N GLY A 96 46.44 8.35 11.72
CA GLY A 96 46.95 8.15 10.39
C GLY A 96 46.32 6.89 9.80
N SER A 97 45.60 7.06 8.70
CA SER A 97 45.39 5.97 7.76
C SER A 97 46.06 6.34 6.42
N PRO A 98 47.26 5.82 6.10
CA PRO A 98 48.41 5.53 6.95
C PRO A 98 49.73 6.22 6.46
N ALA A 99 50.51 6.85 7.37
CA ALA A 99 51.99 6.76 7.50
C ALA A 99 52.64 7.95 8.28
N ASN A 100 53.68 7.61 9.06
CA ASN A 100 54.67 8.41 9.80
C ASN A 100 54.77 9.92 9.50
N TYR A 101 54.54 10.72 10.55
CA TYR A 101 54.83 12.15 10.62
C TYR A 101 56.26 12.37 11.10
N ASP A 102 57.11 12.85 10.20
CA ASP A 102 58.27 13.67 10.53
C ASP A 102 58.22 14.89 9.61
N GLY A 103 58.65 16.05 10.11
CA GLY A 103 58.52 17.33 9.42
C GLY A 103 59.02 17.25 7.96
N VAL A 104 58.18 17.71 7.03
CA VAL A 104 58.44 17.80 5.58
C VAL A 104 58.71 16.45 4.90
N SER A 105 57.65 15.67 4.69
CA SER A 105 57.66 14.64 3.65
C SER A 105 57.05 15.20 2.36
N LEU A 106 57.79 15.09 1.25
CA LEU A 106 57.34 15.39 -0.12
C LEU A 106 56.02 14.68 -0.49
N THR A 107 55.63 13.63 0.23
CA THR A 107 54.36 12.91 0.05
C THR A 107 53.10 13.71 0.39
N ASN A 108 53.23 14.88 1.04
CA ASN A 108 52.12 15.77 1.36
C ASN A 108 52.04 17.00 0.46
N CYS A 109 52.92 17.09 -0.55
CA CYS A 109 52.93 18.21 -1.48
C CYS A 109 51.57 18.34 -2.19
N GLY A 110 51.09 19.57 -2.36
CA GLY A 110 49.80 19.85 -3.00
C GLY A 110 48.56 19.58 -2.15
N LYS A 111 48.64 18.80 -1.06
CA LYS A 111 47.46 18.40 -0.28
C LYS A 111 46.82 19.57 0.45
N ASN A 112 45.50 19.49 0.64
CA ASN A 112 44.76 20.50 1.37
C ASN A 112 44.97 20.35 2.89
N LEU A 113 45.20 21.47 3.57
CA LEU A 113 45.35 21.55 5.02
C LEU A 113 44.18 22.32 5.62
N LYS A 114 43.57 21.74 6.66
CA LYS A 114 42.55 22.40 7.49
C LYS A 114 43.02 22.45 8.93
N LEU A 115 42.99 23.64 9.53
CA LEU A 115 43.30 23.80 10.95
C LEU A 115 42.08 23.45 11.80
N ILE A 116 42.31 22.74 12.91
CA ILE A 116 41.31 22.37 13.91
C ILE A 116 41.85 22.70 15.31
N ASP A 117 40.98 22.89 16.31
CA ASP A 117 41.37 23.33 17.66
C ASP A 117 42.45 22.45 18.33
N CYS A 118 42.52 21.16 17.97
CA CYS A 118 43.52 20.22 18.50
C CYS A 118 44.64 19.84 17.52
N GLY A 119 44.75 20.50 16.36
CA GLY A 119 45.77 20.17 15.37
C GLY A 119 45.49 20.66 13.94
N ALA A 120 45.99 19.91 12.98
CA ALA A 120 45.83 20.18 11.56
C ALA A 120 45.48 18.87 10.83
N VAL A 121 44.51 18.92 9.93
CA VAL A 121 44.05 17.80 9.12
C VAL A 121 44.57 17.99 7.70
N LEU A 122 45.37 17.05 7.22
CA LEU A 122 45.79 16.98 5.83
C LEU A 122 44.90 15.99 5.07
N PHE A 123 44.20 16.47 4.05
CA PHE A 123 43.34 15.65 3.22
C PHE A 123 44.07 15.12 1.99
N ASP A 124 43.72 13.92 1.57
CA ASP A 124 44.07 13.41 0.24
C ASP A 124 43.30 14.17 -0.85
N PHE A 125 43.78 14.09 -2.10
CA PHE A 125 43.20 14.86 -3.20
C PHE A 125 41.80 14.39 -3.62
N PHE A 126 41.52 13.10 -3.43
CA PHE A 126 40.34 12.41 -3.94
C PHE A 126 39.48 11.89 -2.80
N PRO A 127 38.15 11.97 -2.90
CA PRO A 127 37.27 11.34 -1.94
C PRO A 127 37.30 9.82 -2.10
N ASN A 128 37.00 9.11 -1.03
CA ASN A 128 37.06 7.65 -1.01
C ASN A 128 36.01 6.98 -0.11
N GLY A 129 35.26 7.76 0.67
CA GLY A 129 34.21 7.26 1.53
C GLY A 129 32.92 8.06 1.39
N LEU A 130 31.79 7.39 1.55
CA LEU A 130 30.51 8.04 1.82
C LEU A 130 30.09 7.68 3.23
N SER A 131 29.52 8.65 3.92
CA SER A 131 28.91 8.47 5.22
C SER A 131 27.44 8.85 5.15
N PHE A 132 26.64 8.11 5.93
CA PHE A 132 25.19 8.21 5.93
C PHE A 132 24.65 8.22 7.35
N GLN A 133 23.64 9.04 7.59
CA GLN A 133 22.78 8.94 8.76
C GLN A 133 21.91 7.68 8.64
N PRO A 134 21.77 6.87 9.71
CA PRO A 134 20.82 5.75 9.70
C PRO A 134 19.40 6.24 9.40
N MET A 135 18.76 5.61 8.42
CA MET A 135 17.38 5.89 8.01
C MET A 135 16.41 4.87 8.60
N ASP A 136 15.12 5.19 8.54
CA ASP A 136 14.03 4.26 8.86
C ASP A 136 13.26 3.92 7.57
N SER A 137 12.62 2.76 7.54
CA SER A 137 11.70 2.40 6.45
C SER A 137 10.52 3.37 6.37
N ASP A 138 9.81 3.32 5.23
CA ASP A 138 8.60 4.12 5.00
C ASP A 138 8.87 5.64 5.14
N THR A 139 10.11 6.05 4.86
CA THR A 139 10.60 7.42 4.92
C THR A 139 11.24 7.77 3.57
N TRP A 140 10.80 8.86 2.96
CA TRP A 140 11.46 9.47 1.82
C TRP A 140 12.81 10.04 2.25
N PHE A 141 13.86 9.78 1.49
CA PHE A 141 15.17 10.36 1.69
C PHE A 141 15.78 10.74 0.34
N GLY A 142 16.60 11.78 0.30
CA GLY A 142 17.31 12.19 -0.91
C GLY A 142 18.71 12.65 -0.56
N TYR A 143 19.67 12.43 -1.45
CA TYR A 143 21.03 12.95 -1.34
C TYR A 143 21.42 13.51 -2.70
N VAL A 144 21.62 14.84 -2.76
CA VAL A 144 22.12 15.52 -3.95
C VAL A 144 23.61 15.76 -3.78
N TYR A 145 24.42 15.14 -4.63
CA TYR A 145 25.87 15.28 -4.62
C TYR A 145 26.32 16.24 -5.69
N ASP A 146 27.07 17.27 -5.31
CA ASP A 146 27.73 18.21 -6.22
C ASP A 146 29.23 17.94 -6.24
N MET A 147 29.81 17.80 -7.42
CA MET A 147 31.23 17.50 -7.58
C MET A 147 32.10 18.76 -7.45
N GLY A 148 31.51 19.95 -7.42
CA GLY A 148 32.26 21.20 -7.41
C GLY A 148 33.00 21.48 -8.72
N ILE A 149 33.68 22.62 -8.75
CA ILE A 149 34.32 23.14 -9.97
C ILE A 149 35.50 22.30 -10.46
N ASN A 150 36.15 21.56 -9.56
CA ASN A 150 37.33 20.75 -9.83
C ASN A 150 37.03 19.25 -9.79
N ALA A 151 35.82 18.83 -10.18
CA ALA A 151 35.48 17.42 -10.31
C ALA A 151 35.70 16.62 -9.00
N GLY A 152 35.48 17.24 -7.85
CA GLY A 152 35.63 16.66 -6.51
C GLY A 152 37.07 16.62 -6.01
N ILE A 153 38.02 17.18 -6.77
CA ILE A 153 39.44 17.16 -6.42
C ILE A 153 39.76 18.42 -5.60
N ILE A 154 40.39 18.21 -4.45
CA ILE A 154 40.84 19.29 -3.57
C ILE A 154 42.37 19.40 -3.54
N GLY A 155 42.88 20.57 -3.15
CA GLY A 155 44.32 20.84 -3.19
C GLY A 155 44.83 21.00 -4.63
N VAL A 156 46.13 20.79 -4.82
CA VAL A 156 46.82 20.94 -6.11
C VAL A 156 47.63 19.66 -6.38
N PRO A 157 47.05 18.65 -7.06
CA PRO A 157 47.70 17.36 -7.32
C PRO A 157 48.77 17.40 -8.42
N CYS A 158 49.19 18.58 -8.85
CA CYS A 158 50.26 18.82 -9.81
C CYS A 158 51.27 19.79 -9.18
N TYR A 159 52.52 19.38 -9.05
CA TYR A 159 53.55 20.16 -8.37
C TYR A 159 54.96 19.82 -8.86
N HIS A 160 55.91 20.69 -8.55
CA HIS A 160 57.34 20.40 -8.66
C HIS A 160 57.95 20.18 -7.28
N VAL A 161 59.03 19.40 -7.24
CA VAL A 161 59.82 19.18 -6.04
C VAL A 161 61.23 19.72 -6.26
N THR A 162 61.65 20.63 -5.39
CA THR A 162 63.01 21.14 -5.33
C THR A 162 63.75 20.40 -4.23
N THR A 163 64.86 19.74 -4.57
CA THR A 163 65.66 18.93 -3.65
C THR A 163 67.00 19.59 -3.41
N GLU A 164 67.33 19.82 -2.14
CA GLU A 164 68.63 20.26 -1.65
C GLU A 164 69.42 19.05 -1.16
N GLY A 165 70.63 18.84 -1.69
CA GLY A 165 71.59 17.85 -1.23
C GLY A 165 72.76 18.52 -0.52
N LEU A 166 73.19 17.95 0.60
CA LEU A 166 74.38 18.37 1.34
C LEU A 166 75.47 17.30 1.25
N VAL A 167 76.69 17.69 0.88
CA VAL A 167 77.89 16.84 0.90
C VAL A 167 79.01 17.51 1.70
N GLU A 168 79.53 16.82 2.72
CA GLU A 168 80.62 17.32 3.56
C GLU A 168 81.95 16.59 3.30
N SER A 169 83.05 17.34 3.16
CA SER A 169 84.38 16.77 2.93
C SER A 169 84.90 16.07 4.19
N GLY A 170 85.04 14.73 4.16
CA GLY A 170 85.69 13.94 5.23
C GLY A 170 84.82 12.86 5.87
N ASN A 171 83.52 12.82 5.57
CA ASN A 171 82.60 11.77 5.98
C ASN A 171 81.93 11.19 4.72
N ALA A 172 82.17 9.92 4.40
CA ALA A 172 81.60 9.27 3.21
C ALA A 172 80.11 8.92 3.35
N THR A 173 79.47 9.32 4.45
CA THR A 173 78.06 9.01 4.76
C THR A 173 77.40 10.21 5.43
N ALA A 174 76.97 11.18 4.64
CA ALA A 174 75.94 12.15 5.02
C ALA A 174 75.34 12.77 3.76
N GLU A 175 74.28 12.16 3.21
CA GLU A 175 73.32 12.87 2.35
C GLU A 175 72.19 13.33 3.28
N ALA A 176 72.23 14.60 3.70
CA ALA A 176 71.02 15.25 4.20
C ALA A 176 70.28 15.81 2.99
N THR A 177 69.16 15.19 2.65
CA THR A 177 68.31 15.62 1.52
C THR A 177 67.09 16.34 2.06
N LYS A 178 66.94 17.63 1.75
CA LYS A 178 65.74 18.41 2.08
C LYS A 178 64.92 18.65 0.81
N GLY A 179 63.61 18.43 0.88
CA GLY A 179 62.70 18.66 -0.25
C GLY A 179 61.76 19.84 0.01
N GLU A 180 61.60 20.72 -0.97
CA GLU A 180 60.63 21.81 -1.00
C GLU A 180 59.57 21.56 -2.09
N CYS A 181 58.31 21.88 -1.76
CA CYS A 181 57.14 21.61 -2.58
C CYS A 181 56.68 22.89 -3.26
N GLU A 182 56.55 22.85 -4.58
CA GLU A 182 56.14 24.00 -5.39
C GLU A 182 54.89 23.65 -6.19
N GLN A 183 53.74 24.10 -5.69
CA GLN A 183 52.43 23.81 -6.30
C GLN A 183 52.25 24.55 -7.62
N CYS A 184 51.69 23.87 -8.61
CA CYS A 184 51.37 24.51 -9.87
C CYS A 184 50.22 25.52 -9.72
N SER A 185 50.41 26.76 -10.15
CA SER A 185 49.32 27.75 -10.18
C SER A 185 48.33 27.46 -11.30
N GLY A 186 47.03 27.71 -11.05
CA GLY A 186 46.00 27.61 -12.09
C GLY A 186 45.57 26.18 -12.46
N PHE A 187 45.81 25.21 -11.57
CA PHE A 187 45.25 23.87 -11.70
C PHE A 187 43.72 23.92 -11.78
N TYR A 188 43.15 23.15 -12.71
CA TYR A 188 41.71 22.93 -12.86
C TYR A 188 41.46 21.49 -13.29
N CYS A 189 40.28 20.94 -12.96
CA CYS A 189 39.78 19.70 -13.55
C CYS A 189 38.30 19.87 -13.87
N THR A 190 37.95 19.86 -15.15
CA THR A 190 36.59 20.07 -15.59
C THR A 190 35.76 18.80 -15.36
N PRO A 191 34.60 18.90 -14.69
CA PRO A 191 33.70 17.76 -14.57
C PRO A 191 33.20 17.27 -15.93
N ASP A 192 33.31 15.97 -16.22
CA ASP A 192 32.78 15.40 -17.48
C ASP A 192 31.62 14.43 -17.25
N ARG A 193 31.78 13.52 -16.28
CA ARG A 193 30.79 12.48 -16.02
C ARG A 193 30.73 12.11 -14.55
N THR A 194 29.57 12.29 -13.93
CA THR A 194 29.31 11.83 -12.56
C THR A 194 28.41 10.59 -12.61
N TYR A 195 28.79 9.53 -11.91
CA TYR A 195 28.01 8.31 -11.81
C TYR A 195 27.74 7.95 -10.37
N ILE A 196 26.58 7.36 -10.12
CA ILE A 196 26.20 6.82 -8.82
C ILE A 196 25.46 5.52 -9.05
N ARG A 197 25.68 4.55 -8.16
CA ARG A 197 25.00 3.25 -8.17
C ARG A 197 24.85 2.75 -6.75
N TYR A 198 23.89 1.89 -6.52
CA TYR A 198 23.80 1.14 -5.28
C TYR A 198 23.58 -0.34 -5.55
N THR A 199 24.03 -1.15 -4.60
CA THR A 199 23.57 -2.53 -4.44
C THR A 199 22.99 -2.68 -3.06
N TYR A 200 22.07 -3.61 -2.88
CA TYR A 200 21.48 -3.90 -1.59
C TYR A 200 21.30 -5.40 -1.43
N ASN A 201 21.13 -5.87 -0.19
CA ASN A 201 21.04 -7.29 0.12
C ASN A 201 19.63 -7.87 -0.19
N GLY A 202 19.04 -7.47 -1.31
CA GLY A 202 17.75 -7.94 -1.84
C GLY A 202 17.83 -8.21 -3.34
N PRO A 203 16.75 -8.72 -3.95
CA PRO A 203 16.68 -8.99 -5.39
C PRO A 203 16.64 -7.69 -6.22
N ASP A 204 17.15 -7.72 -7.45
CA ASP A 204 16.85 -6.68 -8.44
C ASP A 204 15.42 -6.90 -8.96
N GLU A 205 14.54 -5.92 -8.75
CA GLU A 205 13.10 -6.02 -9.03
C GLU A 205 12.69 -5.30 -10.32
N THR A 206 13.55 -4.43 -10.86
CA THR A 206 13.21 -3.61 -12.03
C THR A 206 14.04 -3.98 -13.25
N GLY A 207 15.23 -4.55 -13.06
CA GLY A 207 16.23 -4.69 -14.11
C GLY A 207 16.79 -3.34 -14.60
N ASP A 208 16.46 -2.24 -13.91
CA ASP A 208 16.93 -0.89 -14.18
C ASP A 208 18.19 -0.62 -13.32
N PRO A 209 19.37 -0.42 -13.92
CA PRO A 209 20.62 -0.24 -13.18
C PRO A 209 20.63 1.01 -12.28
N ASP A 210 19.81 2.01 -12.58
CA ASP A 210 19.66 3.22 -11.77
C ASP A 210 18.62 3.03 -10.65
N CYS A 211 17.81 1.97 -10.71
CA CYS A 211 16.69 1.73 -9.80
C CYS A 211 16.49 0.22 -9.47
N PRO A 212 17.50 -0.53 -8.99
CA PRO A 212 17.33 -1.96 -8.67
C PRO A 212 16.14 -2.27 -7.73
N TYR A 213 15.82 -1.35 -6.83
CA TYR A 213 14.62 -1.34 -6.02
C TYR A 213 13.64 -0.28 -6.58
N PRO A 214 12.34 -0.58 -6.82
CA PRO A 214 11.48 0.22 -7.69
C PRO A 214 11.20 1.68 -7.26
N LEU A 215 11.52 2.04 -6.02
CA LEU A 215 11.30 3.36 -5.45
C LEU A 215 12.58 3.99 -4.88
N VAL A 216 13.76 3.40 -5.09
CA VAL A 216 15.06 3.96 -4.67
C VAL A 216 15.94 4.11 -5.90
N PHE A 217 16.44 5.31 -6.13
CA PHE A 217 17.09 5.70 -7.35
C PHE A 217 18.52 6.14 -7.09
N ALA A 218 19.43 5.81 -8.01
CA ALA A 218 20.78 6.33 -8.12
C ALA A 218 20.97 6.85 -9.55
N ILE A 219 20.88 8.17 -9.71
CA ILE A 219 20.83 8.84 -11.01
C ILE A 219 22.09 9.69 -11.20
N GLY A 220 22.87 9.36 -12.23
CA GLY A 220 24.05 10.10 -12.67
C GLY A 220 23.91 10.65 -14.10
N THR A 221 24.98 11.21 -14.64
CA THR A 221 25.03 11.93 -15.93
C THR A 221 24.48 11.12 -17.10
N ASP A 222 24.80 9.82 -17.17
CA ASP A 222 24.42 8.95 -18.30
C ASP A 222 23.01 8.35 -18.15
N SER A 223 22.32 8.63 -17.05
CA SER A 223 20.98 8.10 -16.84
C SER A 223 20.03 8.66 -17.91
N ASN A 224 19.08 7.84 -18.34
CA ASN A 224 17.95 8.27 -19.15
C ASN A 224 16.82 8.87 -18.31
N LYS A 225 17.14 9.29 -17.08
CA LYS A 225 16.22 9.88 -16.12
C LYS A 225 16.73 11.26 -15.74
N VAL A 226 15.81 12.14 -15.38
CA VAL A 226 16.12 13.44 -14.80
C VAL A 226 15.44 13.56 -13.44
N VAL A 227 16.22 14.00 -12.45
CA VAL A 227 15.71 14.41 -11.13
C VAL A 227 15.36 15.88 -11.21
N PHE A 228 14.16 16.23 -10.78
CA PHE A 228 13.67 17.60 -10.86
C PHE A 228 12.84 18.01 -9.63
N GLN A 229 12.71 19.32 -9.45
CA GLN A 229 11.81 19.93 -8.48
C GLN A 229 10.72 20.70 -9.22
N TYR A 230 9.50 20.73 -8.69
CA TYR A 230 8.45 21.62 -9.19
C TYR A 230 8.68 23.05 -8.70
N ASN A 231 8.67 24.00 -9.63
CA ASN A 231 8.52 25.43 -9.30
C ASN A 231 7.05 25.86 -9.43
N GLU A 232 6.36 25.31 -10.43
CA GLU A 232 4.96 25.61 -10.72
C GLU A 232 4.30 24.37 -11.35
N LEU A 233 3.16 23.96 -10.79
CA LEU A 233 2.29 22.94 -11.37
C LEU A 233 1.46 23.56 -12.49
N ALA A 234 1.03 22.74 -13.46
CA ALA A 234 0.22 23.26 -14.54
C ALA A 234 -1.17 23.65 -14.01
N THR A 235 -1.86 24.53 -14.72
CA THR A 235 -3.31 24.76 -14.54
C THR A 235 -4.14 23.94 -15.52
N ALA A 236 -3.47 23.18 -16.39
CA ALA A 236 -4.07 22.37 -17.43
C ALA A 236 -4.26 20.94 -16.93
N VAL A 237 -5.51 20.64 -16.58
CA VAL A 237 -5.93 19.32 -16.12
C VAL A 237 -5.74 18.23 -17.18
N PRO A 238 -5.21 17.05 -16.80
CA PRO A 238 -5.07 15.94 -17.73
C PRO A 238 -6.43 15.47 -18.24
N ASN A 239 -6.48 14.97 -19.48
CA ASN A 239 -7.69 14.32 -19.98
C ASN A 239 -7.72 12.86 -19.56
N GLY A 240 -8.81 12.46 -18.92
CA GLY A 240 -9.12 11.06 -18.62
C GLY A 240 -10.30 10.57 -19.44
N VAL A 241 -10.54 9.26 -19.39
CA VAL A 241 -11.75 8.67 -19.98
C VAL A 241 -12.98 9.27 -19.30
N SER A 242 -13.95 9.74 -20.08
CA SER A 242 -15.21 10.30 -19.59
C SER A 242 -16.45 9.61 -20.13
N GLY A 243 -16.27 8.76 -21.14
CA GLY A 243 -17.35 7.97 -21.72
C GLY A 243 -16.84 6.66 -22.30
N LEU A 244 -17.62 5.62 -22.05
CA LEU A 244 -17.36 4.25 -22.48
C LEU A 244 -18.60 3.68 -23.13
N ASN A 245 -18.38 2.84 -24.15
CA ASN A 245 -19.41 2.00 -24.73
C ASN A 245 -19.05 0.53 -24.51
N PHE A 246 -20.08 -0.29 -24.27
CA PHE A 246 -19.96 -1.72 -24.46
C PHE A 246 -20.11 -2.05 -25.95
N VAL A 247 -19.16 -2.85 -26.44
CA VAL A 247 -19.11 -3.29 -27.82
C VAL A 247 -19.12 -4.82 -27.86
N TYR A 248 -20.07 -5.38 -28.61
CA TYR A 248 -20.16 -6.82 -28.84
C TYR A 248 -20.43 -7.10 -30.31
N THR A 249 -19.37 -7.48 -31.02
CA THR A 249 -19.35 -7.58 -32.49
C THR A 249 -20.30 -8.64 -33.04
N GLN A 250 -20.55 -9.73 -32.30
CA GLN A 250 -21.42 -10.82 -32.74
C GLN A 250 -22.90 -10.41 -32.87
N GLN A 251 -23.30 -9.33 -32.18
CA GLN A 251 -24.66 -8.78 -32.24
C GLN A 251 -24.69 -7.31 -32.71
N SER A 252 -23.58 -6.78 -33.24
CA SER A 252 -23.46 -5.36 -33.64
C SER A 252 -23.85 -4.38 -32.52
N ILE A 253 -23.55 -4.74 -31.27
CA ILE A 253 -23.77 -3.88 -30.11
C ILE A 253 -22.64 -2.85 -30.04
N ASP A 254 -23.02 -1.60 -29.89
CA ASP A 254 -22.15 -0.44 -29.63
C ASP A 254 -22.99 0.58 -28.86
N LEU A 255 -23.22 0.29 -27.58
CA LEU A 255 -24.16 1.04 -26.74
C LEU A 255 -23.41 1.80 -25.64
N PRO A 256 -23.87 3.02 -25.28
CA PRO A 256 -23.33 3.73 -24.14
C PRO A 256 -23.37 2.88 -22.87
N ALA A 257 -22.24 2.81 -22.17
CA ALA A 257 -22.10 2.11 -20.90
C ALA A 257 -21.79 3.07 -19.74
N TRP A 258 -21.19 4.23 -20.03
CA TRP A 258 -20.86 5.23 -19.00
C TRP A 258 -20.83 6.65 -19.57
N SER A 259 -21.32 7.61 -18.78
CA SER A 259 -21.13 9.05 -18.98
C SER A 259 -20.94 9.75 -17.63
N ASN A 260 -20.05 10.75 -17.57
CA ASN A 260 -19.84 11.55 -16.36
C ASN A 260 -21.03 12.48 -16.01
N TYR A 261 -22.07 12.53 -16.85
CA TYR A 261 -23.25 13.38 -16.62
C TYR A 261 -24.41 12.59 -16.00
N ASP A 262 -24.59 11.34 -16.41
CA ASP A 262 -25.77 10.54 -16.04
C ASP A 262 -25.46 9.45 -14.99
N TYR A 263 -24.18 9.24 -14.65
CA TYR A 263 -23.70 8.28 -13.63
C TYR A 263 -24.31 6.87 -13.70
N SER A 264 -24.85 6.47 -14.86
CA SER A 264 -25.37 5.15 -15.16
C SER A 264 -25.79 5.08 -16.63
N ALA A 265 -25.64 3.91 -17.24
CA ALA A 265 -26.30 3.56 -18.50
C ALA A 265 -27.03 2.24 -18.29
N ASP A 266 -28.07 1.98 -19.10
CA ASP A 266 -28.81 0.72 -19.01
C ASP A 266 -27.88 -0.48 -19.23
N PRO A 267 -28.09 -1.59 -18.49
CA PRO A 267 -27.32 -2.81 -18.71
C PRO A 267 -27.43 -3.31 -20.16
N VAL A 268 -26.34 -3.88 -20.67
CA VAL A 268 -26.25 -4.42 -22.02
C VAL A 268 -26.38 -5.94 -21.98
N VAL A 269 -27.36 -6.47 -22.71
CA VAL A 269 -27.60 -7.92 -22.83
C VAL A 269 -26.92 -8.48 -24.08
N THR A 270 -26.06 -9.48 -23.90
CA THR A 270 -25.45 -10.26 -24.97
C THR A 270 -26.10 -11.65 -25.07
N ASN A 271 -26.02 -12.29 -26.24
CA ASN A 271 -26.56 -13.66 -26.46
C ASN A 271 -25.65 -14.78 -25.94
N GLN A 272 -24.85 -14.53 -24.90
CA GLN A 272 -23.95 -15.53 -24.33
C GLN A 272 -24.74 -16.48 -23.42
N MET A 273 -25.16 -17.62 -23.96
CA MET A 273 -26.04 -18.61 -23.30
C MET A 273 -25.28 -19.62 -22.42
N GLY A 274 -24.24 -19.18 -21.73
CA GLY A 274 -23.35 -20.04 -20.96
C GLY A 274 -23.90 -20.56 -19.64
N TRP A 275 -24.97 -19.95 -19.13
CA TRP A 275 -25.50 -20.18 -17.79
C TRP A 275 -26.35 -21.47 -17.67
N GLU A 276 -26.36 -22.05 -16.48
CA GLU A 276 -27.26 -23.14 -16.09
C GLU A 276 -28.58 -22.59 -15.54
N ASN A 277 -29.68 -23.33 -15.73
CA ASN A 277 -31.00 -22.91 -15.23
C ASN A 277 -31.07 -22.75 -13.70
N SER A 278 -30.17 -23.38 -12.95
CA SER A 278 -30.02 -23.21 -11.49
C SER A 278 -29.46 -21.85 -11.11
N GLU A 279 -28.97 -21.06 -12.07
CA GLU A 279 -28.22 -19.83 -11.85
C GLU A 279 -29.07 -18.58 -12.08
N VAL A 280 -30.39 -18.68 -12.19
CA VAL A 280 -31.29 -17.53 -12.45
C VAL A 280 -31.16 -16.38 -11.43
N GLU A 281 -30.70 -16.65 -10.21
CA GLU A 281 -30.45 -15.65 -9.17
C GLU A 281 -28.97 -15.26 -9.03
N PHE A 282 -28.09 -15.80 -9.88
CA PHE A 282 -26.66 -15.53 -9.82
C PHE A 282 -26.35 -14.08 -10.19
N GLN A 283 -25.48 -13.45 -9.42
CA GLN A 283 -24.88 -12.18 -9.75
C GLN A 283 -23.47 -12.11 -9.19
N THR A 284 -22.59 -11.41 -9.89
CA THR A 284 -21.24 -11.09 -9.40
C THR A 284 -20.79 -9.75 -9.94
N PHE A 285 -19.74 -9.19 -9.35
CA PHE A 285 -19.07 -8.02 -9.89
C PHE A 285 -17.56 -8.24 -9.98
N GLU A 286 -16.95 -7.56 -10.94
CA GLU A 286 -15.52 -7.64 -11.21
C GLU A 286 -14.95 -6.25 -11.44
N VAL A 287 -13.77 -6.00 -10.87
CA VAL A 287 -12.98 -4.80 -11.13
C VAL A 287 -11.95 -5.14 -12.19
N PHE A 288 -12.07 -4.49 -13.35
CA PHE A 288 -11.09 -4.53 -14.41
C PHE A 288 -10.14 -3.34 -14.24
N ASP A 289 -8.83 -3.60 -14.25
CA ASP A 289 -7.79 -2.60 -14.09
C ASP A 289 -6.48 -3.02 -14.76
N GLY A 290 -5.44 -2.20 -14.56
CA GLY A 290 -4.07 -2.65 -14.72
C GLY A 290 -3.78 -3.21 -16.12
N PRO A 291 -3.30 -4.47 -16.24
CA PRO A 291 -2.88 -5.06 -17.51
C PRO A 291 -3.96 -5.07 -18.60
N VAL A 292 -5.25 -5.05 -18.24
CA VAL A 292 -6.36 -5.06 -19.21
C VAL A 292 -6.40 -3.76 -20.00
N PHE A 293 -6.10 -2.63 -19.33
CA PHE A 293 -6.22 -1.29 -19.91
C PHE A 293 -4.86 -0.58 -20.13
N GLN A 294 -3.75 -1.20 -19.71
CA GLN A 294 -2.42 -0.61 -19.78
C GLN A 294 -1.66 -1.05 -21.03
N ASN A 295 -1.25 -0.08 -21.86
CA ASN A 295 -0.38 -0.30 -23.01
C ASN A 295 0.47 0.95 -23.29
N GLY A 296 1.79 0.81 -23.22
CA GLY A 296 2.74 1.92 -23.40
C GLY A 296 2.54 3.00 -22.32
N ILE A 297 2.15 4.20 -22.74
CA ILE A 297 1.91 5.34 -21.84
C ILE A 297 0.49 5.41 -21.26
N LYS A 298 -0.41 4.50 -21.70
CA LYS A 298 -1.79 4.41 -21.19
C LYS A 298 -1.79 3.76 -19.83
N THR A 299 -2.34 4.45 -18.82
CA THR A 299 -2.30 3.96 -17.44
C THR A 299 -3.48 4.45 -16.60
N GLY A 300 -3.75 3.72 -15.51
CA GLY A 300 -4.64 4.13 -14.45
C GLY A 300 -6.14 4.00 -14.70
N LEU A 301 -6.62 3.52 -15.86
CA LEU A 301 -8.05 3.24 -16.05
C LEU A 301 -8.45 2.03 -15.20
N SER A 302 -9.54 2.16 -14.45
CA SER A 302 -10.15 1.09 -13.68
C SER A 302 -11.67 1.24 -13.68
N VAL A 303 -12.38 0.14 -13.91
CA VAL A 303 -13.84 0.09 -13.96
C VAL A 303 -14.37 -1.12 -13.22
N LYS A 304 -15.55 -1.00 -12.64
CA LYS A 304 -16.30 -2.09 -12.01
C LYS A 304 -17.50 -2.44 -12.87
N CYS A 305 -17.63 -3.72 -13.21
CA CYS A 305 -18.78 -4.24 -13.95
C CYS A 305 -19.51 -5.31 -13.14
N ARG A 306 -20.84 -5.31 -13.19
CA ARG A 306 -21.67 -6.43 -12.75
C ARG A 306 -21.96 -7.35 -13.93
N ILE A 307 -21.94 -8.64 -13.66
CA ILE A 307 -22.22 -9.72 -14.61
C ILE A 307 -23.29 -10.62 -14.00
N ARG A 308 -24.37 -10.88 -14.74
CA ARG A 308 -25.45 -11.80 -14.34
C ARG A 308 -26.15 -12.42 -15.55
N PRO A 309 -26.90 -13.52 -15.40
CA PRO A 309 -27.76 -14.01 -16.47
C PRO A 309 -28.83 -12.98 -16.82
N ALA A 310 -29.08 -12.80 -18.11
CA ALA A 310 -30.23 -12.04 -18.58
C ALA A 310 -31.46 -12.95 -18.59
N LEU A 311 -32.56 -12.50 -18.01
CA LEU A 311 -33.77 -13.30 -17.82
C LEU A 311 -34.92 -12.79 -18.69
N ASP A 312 -35.75 -13.71 -19.16
CA ASP A 312 -37.07 -13.44 -19.70
C ASP A 312 -38.12 -13.91 -18.68
N GLU A 313 -38.65 -12.95 -17.92
CA GLU A 313 -39.68 -13.14 -16.90
C GLU A 313 -41.09 -13.32 -17.48
N THR A 314 -41.27 -13.23 -18.80
CA THR A 314 -42.58 -13.43 -19.44
C THR A 314 -42.97 -14.91 -19.54
N ASN A 315 -42.02 -15.82 -19.30
CA ASN A 315 -42.22 -17.27 -19.28
C ASN A 315 -42.25 -17.81 -17.85
N ASP A 316 -43.08 -18.82 -17.59
CA ASP A 316 -43.08 -19.60 -16.35
C ASP A 316 -42.74 -21.07 -16.68
N PRO A 317 -41.57 -21.60 -16.26
CA PRO A 317 -40.55 -20.93 -15.44
C PRO A 317 -39.75 -19.88 -16.22
N VAL A 318 -39.14 -18.94 -15.48
CA VAL A 318 -38.24 -17.91 -16.02
C VAL A 318 -37.13 -18.55 -16.84
N THR A 319 -36.84 -17.99 -18.02
CA THR A 319 -35.83 -18.52 -18.94
C THR A 319 -34.63 -17.59 -19.08
N ILE A 320 -33.41 -18.14 -19.08
CA ILE A 320 -32.19 -17.37 -19.36
C ILE A 320 -32.12 -17.10 -20.87
N ILE A 321 -31.86 -15.85 -21.25
CA ILE A 321 -31.79 -15.37 -22.64
C ILE A 321 -30.42 -14.81 -23.04
N GLY A 322 -29.46 -14.76 -22.10
CA GLY A 322 -28.13 -14.26 -22.37
C GLY A 322 -27.34 -13.89 -21.12
N THR A 323 -26.38 -12.99 -21.29
CA THR A 323 -25.59 -12.39 -20.20
C THR A 323 -25.82 -10.89 -20.18
N GLU A 324 -26.09 -10.35 -19.00
CA GLU A 324 -26.20 -8.92 -18.77
C GLU A 324 -24.88 -8.36 -18.24
N TRP A 325 -24.42 -7.26 -18.83
CA TRP A 325 -23.24 -6.49 -18.45
C TRP A 325 -23.66 -5.09 -18.04
N GLU A 326 -23.35 -4.70 -16.80
CA GLU A 326 -23.63 -3.37 -16.26
C GLU A 326 -22.30 -2.73 -15.82
N LEU A 327 -21.93 -1.58 -16.38
CA LEU A 327 -20.79 -0.80 -15.88
C LEU A 327 -21.26 0.01 -14.68
N MET A 328 -20.98 -0.49 -13.49
CA MET A 328 -21.47 0.07 -12.22
C MET A 328 -20.73 1.36 -11.85
N GLU A 329 -19.43 1.42 -12.13
CA GLU A 329 -18.57 2.52 -11.70
C GLU A 329 -17.32 2.63 -12.55
N MET A 330 -16.96 3.85 -12.95
CA MET A 330 -15.60 4.18 -13.37
C MET A 330 -14.79 4.58 -12.13
N ILE A 331 -14.04 3.62 -11.57
CA ILE A 331 -13.23 3.80 -10.35
C ILE A 331 -12.14 4.84 -10.58
N SER A 332 -11.47 4.77 -11.73
CA SER A 332 -10.45 5.74 -12.12
C SER A 332 -10.49 5.95 -13.64
N PRO A 333 -10.52 7.21 -14.12
CA PRO A 333 -10.62 7.52 -15.55
C PRO A 333 -9.33 7.26 -16.34
N GLY A 334 -8.20 7.04 -15.65
CA GLY A 334 -6.89 6.85 -16.27
C GLY A 334 -6.44 8.02 -17.13
N GLN A 335 -5.34 7.83 -17.87
CA GLN A 335 -4.69 8.87 -18.67
C GLN A 335 -4.09 8.33 -19.98
N ASN A 336 -3.88 9.24 -20.93
CA ASN A 336 -3.30 8.99 -22.27
C ASN A 336 -4.12 8.08 -23.18
N TYR A 337 -5.39 7.89 -22.86
CA TYR A 337 -6.35 7.20 -23.72
C TYR A 337 -6.76 8.08 -24.90
N ALA A 338 -7.15 7.44 -26.01
CA ALA A 338 -7.69 8.08 -27.19
C ALA A 338 -9.12 7.59 -27.46
N VAL A 339 -9.94 8.45 -28.07
CA VAL A 339 -11.25 8.04 -28.57
C VAL A 339 -11.08 6.91 -29.60
N ASN A 340 -11.88 5.86 -29.47
CA ASN A 340 -11.81 4.58 -30.18
C ASN A 340 -10.72 3.61 -29.72
N ASP A 341 -10.07 3.86 -28.59
CA ASP A 341 -9.37 2.77 -27.89
C ASP A 341 -10.38 1.69 -27.47
N VAL A 342 -10.06 0.43 -27.75
CA VAL A 342 -10.92 -0.74 -27.47
C VAL A 342 -10.14 -1.76 -26.65
N PHE A 343 -10.78 -2.30 -25.61
CA PHE A 343 -10.22 -3.27 -24.69
C PHE A 343 -11.20 -4.43 -24.49
N ASP A 344 -10.71 -5.67 -24.55
CA ASP A 344 -11.55 -6.84 -24.27
C ASP A 344 -11.55 -7.14 -22.77
N ILE A 345 -12.73 -7.21 -22.16
CA ILE A 345 -12.92 -7.65 -20.77
C ILE A 345 -13.58 -9.03 -20.76
N GLN A 346 -13.20 -9.86 -19.81
CA GLN A 346 -13.62 -11.27 -19.74
C GLN A 346 -13.89 -11.69 -18.30
N HIS A 347 -14.92 -12.51 -18.11
CA HIS A 347 -15.28 -13.11 -16.83
C HIS A 347 -15.41 -14.63 -16.99
N THR A 348 -14.67 -15.41 -16.21
CA THR A 348 -14.78 -16.88 -16.21
C THR A 348 -15.57 -17.34 -14.99
N HIS A 349 -16.65 -18.05 -15.24
CA HIS A 349 -17.55 -18.58 -14.22
C HIS A 349 -17.48 -20.11 -14.17
N ARG A 350 -17.53 -20.67 -12.96
CA ARG A 350 -17.59 -22.12 -12.72
C ARG A 350 -18.98 -22.50 -12.24
N HIS A 351 -19.68 -23.27 -13.07
CA HIS A 351 -21.07 -23.64 -12.87
C HIS A 351 -21.25 -24.69 -11.75
N PRO A 352 -22.48 -24.85 -11.21
CA PRO A 352 -22.83 -25.92 -10.29
C PRO A 352 -22.50 -27.34 -10.79
N SER A 353 -22.58 -27.59 -12.10
CA SER A 353 -22.13 -28.87 -12.69
C SER A 353 -20.62 -29.12 -12.56
N GLY A 354 -19.83 -28.06 -12.34
CA GLY A 354 -18.38 -28.06 -12.33
C GLY A 354 -17.73 -27.66 -13.65
N ASP A 355 -18.51 -27.45 -14.72
CA ASP A 355 -18.04 -26.90 -16.00
C ASP A 355 -17.69 -25.41 -15.87
N GLU A 356 -16.90 -24.88 -16.81
CA GLU A 356 -16.47 -23.48 -16.84
C GLU A 356 -16.88 -22.80 -18.14
N THR A 357 -17.40 -21.58 -18.04
CA THR A 357 -17.70 -20.72 -19.20
C THR A 357 -17.06 -19.34 -19.04
N THR A 358 -16.43 -18.86 -20.12
CA THR A 358 -15.91 -17.49 -20.19
C THR A 358 -16.86 -16.58 -20.98
N PHE A 359 -17.37 -15.56 -20.30
CA PHE A 359 -18.13 -14.46 -20.88
C PHE A 359 -17.18 -13.32 -21.24
N ALA A 360 -17.50 -12.54 -22.28
CA ALA A 360 -16.59 -11.54 -22.82
C ALA A 360 -17.35 -10.45 -23.58
N ILE A 361 -16.92 -9.20 -23.39
CA ILE A 361 -17.40 -8.01 -24.08
C ILE A 361 -16.25 -7.02 -24.23
N ALA A 362 -16.33 -6.11 -25.19
CA ALA A 362 -15.32 -5.06 -25.34
C ALA A 362 -15.79 -3.73 -24.75
N LEU A 363 -14.85 -2.96 -24.19
CA LEU A 363 -15.04 -1.59 -23.77
C LEU A 363 -14.35 -0.65 -24.76
N LYS A 364 -15.09 0.32 -25.30
CA LYS A 364 -14.58 1.33 -26.22
C LYS A 364 -14.66 2.72 -25.59
N VAL A 365 -13.54 3.45 -25.62
CA VAL A 365 -13.48 4.87 -25.21
C VAL A 365 -14.21 5.73 -26.24
N THR A 366 -15.24 6.46 -25.81
CA THR A 366 -16.05 7.32 -26.69
C THR A 366 -15.87 8.81 -26.45
N SER A 367 -15.46 9.20 -25.24
CA SER A 367 -15.14 10.58 -24.93
C SER A 367 -14.03 10.68 -23.88
N LEU A 368 -13.33 11.81 -23.93
CA LEU A 368 -12.34 12.22 -22.94
C LEU A 368 -12.78 13.57 -22.37
N ALA A 369 -12.53 13.78 -21.08
CA ALA A 369 -12.77 15.06 -20.43
C ALA A 369 -11.61 15.37 -19.47
N PRO A 370 -11.39 16.66 -19.15
CA PRO A 370 -10.45 17.02 -18.11
C PRO A 370 -10.82 16.33 -16.79
N THR A 371 -9.86 15.64 -16.19
CA THR A 371 -9.99 14.98 -14.90
C THR A 371 -9.07 15.64 -13.89
N THR A 372 -9.62 15.98 -12.73
CA THR A 372 -8.86 16.44 -11.57
C THR A 372 -8.40 15.28 -10.69
N SER A 373 -8.87 14.05 -10.91
CA SER A 373 -8.52 12.92 -10.06
C SER A 373 -7.48 12.03 -10.73
N LEU A 374 -6.24 12.14 -10.27
CA LEU A 374 -5.42 10.95 -10.04
C LEU A 374 -6.06 10.24 -8.82
N SER A 375 -6.21 8.93 -8.85
CA SER A 375 -6.90 8.16 -7.81
C SER A 375 -6.52 8.60 -6.37
N GLY A 376 -7.50 9.06 -5.59
CA GLY A 376 -7.38 9.30 -4.14
C GLY A 376 -7.02 10.73 -3.69
N GLY A 377 -7.72 11.78 -4.12
CA GLY A 377 -7.57 13.13 -3.54
C GLY A 377 -7.62 14.29 -4.55
N ALA A 378 -7.70 15.53 -4.07
CA ALA A 378 -7.96 16.73 -4.88
C ALA A 378 -6.88 17.01 -5.95
N ALA A 379 -7.30 17.12 -7.22
CA ALA A 379 -6.72 17.97 -8.28
C ALA A 379 -5.19 18.13 -8.29
N PHE A 380 -4.43 17.06 -8.57
CA PHE A 380 -2.98 17.19 -8.78
C PHE A 380 -2.64 17.22 -10.27
N ASP A 381 -2.47 18.44 -10.80
CA ASP A 381 -1.88 18.72 -12.12
C ASP A 381 -0.35 18.49 -12.06
N VAL A 382 0.06 17.24 -11.91
CA VAL A 382 1.46 16.82 -11.97
C VAL A 382 1.85 16.36 -13.38
N MET A 383 3.16 16.25 -13.63
CA MET A 383 3.72 15.72 -14.87
C MET A 383 3.40 14.23 -15.00
N ILE A 384 3.02 13.79 -16.19
CA ILE A 384 2.55 12.43 -16.46
C ILE A 384 3.28 11.87 -17.69
N PRO A 385 3.24 10.54 -17.92
CA PRO A 385 3.72 9.96 -19.17
C PRO A 385 3.06 10.64 -20.38
N GLY A 386 3.80 10.89 -21.46
CA GLY A 386 3.29 11.56 -22.66
C GLY A 386 3.65 13.05 -22.76
N ASP A 387 4.03 13.69 -21.66
CA ASP A 387 4.53 15.08 -21.70
C ASP A 387 5.86 15.18 -22.46
N MET A 388 6.09 16.31 -23.12
CA MET A 388 7.39 16.66 -23.67
C MET A 388 8.16 17.53 -22.68
N LEU A 389 9.41 17.20 -22.39
CA LEU A 389 10.31 17.96 -21.52
C LEU A 389 11.70 18.05 -22.15
N ASN A 390 12.17 19.27 -22.43
CA ASN A 390 13.47 19.51 -23.08
C ASN A 390 13.71 18.68 -24.36
N GLY A 391 12.66 18.49 -25.16
CA GLY A 391 12.69 17.69 -26.39
C GLY A 391 12.56 16.17 -26.19
N HIS A 392 12.53 15.68 -24.96
CA HIS A 392 12.25 14.27 -24.64
C HIS A 392 10.76 14.02 -24.46
N LEU A 393 10.29 12.84 -24.87
CA LEU A 393 9.03 12.28 -24.38
C LEU A 393 9.24 11.70 -22.98
N VAL A 394 8.41 12.12 -22.05
CA VAL A 394 8.34 11.57 -20.69
C VAL A 394 7.63 10.22 -20.77
N MET A 395 8.35 9.15 -20.44
CA MET A 395 7.85 7.77 -20.53
C MET A 395 7.18 7.32 -19.24
N ARG A 396 7.66 7.84 -18.11
CA ARG A 396 7.17 7.56 -16.76
C ARG A 396 7.58 8.70 -15.84
N VAL A 397 6.78 9.00 -14.82
CA VAL A 397 7.17 9.91 -13.75
C VAL A 397 6.95 9.21 -12.42
N GLN A 398 7.94 9.27 -11.54
CA GLN A 398 7.82 8.92 -10.14
C GLN A 398 7.73 10.20 -9.34
N HIS A 399 6.57 10.41 -8.74
CA HIS A 399 6.36 11.50 -7.78
C HIS A 399 6.68 11.02 -6.38
N ALA A 400 7.44 11.84 -5.65
CA ALA A 400 7.48 11.77 -4.19
C ALA A 400 6.27 12.54 -3.61
N ASP A 401 6.21 12.65 -2.28
CA ASP A 401 5.25 13.51 -1.59
C ASP A 401 5.39 14.96 -2.10
N LEU A 402 4.40 15.44 -2.86
CA LEU A 402 4.45 16.75 -3.54
C LEU A 402 4.56 17.93 -2.58
N ASP A 403 4.01 17.78 -1.37
CA ASP A 403 3.92 18.86 -0.41
C ASP A 403 5.17 18.91 0.49
N ASN A 404 5.74 17.74 0.78
CA ASN A 404 6.76 17.60 1.82
C ASN A 404 8.13 17.11 1.32
N PHE A 405 8.24 16.63 0.08
CA PHE A 405 9.48 16.13 -0.48
C PHE A 405 9.77 16.67 -1.88
N PRO A 406 10.91 17.35 -2.10
CA PRO A 406 11.07 18.21 -3.27
C PRO A 406 11.45 17.47 -4.57
N TYR A 407 12.01 16.25 -4.48
CA TYR A 407 12.63 15.59 -5.63
C TYR A 407 11.71 14.55 -6.29
N HIS A 408 11.49 14.74 -7.59
CA HIS A 408 10.71 13.87 -8.47
C HIS A 408 11.60 13.36 -9.61
N ILE A 409 11.18 12.26 -10.26
CA ILE A 409 12.00 11.58 -11.27
C ILE A 409 11.20 11.34 -12.53
N ALA A 410 11.67 11.83 -13.68
CA ALA A 410 11.08 11.54 -14.98
C ALA A 410 12.00 10.62 -15.79
N TYR A 411 11.42 9.56 -16.34
CA TYR A 411 12.04 8.68 -17.34
C TYR A 411 11.88 9.30 -18.72
N LEU A 412 12.96 9.32 -19.48
CA LEU A 412 13.04 9.98 -20.78
C LEU A 412 13.25 8.96 -21.89
N ASP A 413 12.84 9.32 -23.09
CA ASP A 413 13.03 8.54 -24.33
C ASP A 413 14.39 8.76 -25.02
N GLU A 414 15.28 9.55 -24.41
CA GLU A 414 16.62 9.89 -24.93
C GLU A 414 16.67 10.67 -26.26
N ARG A 415 15.53 11.12 -26.82
CA ARG A 415 15.51 11.85 -28.12
C ARG A 415 15.81 13.34 -28.00
N GLY A 416 15.71 13.91 -26.81
CA GLY A 416 15.90 15.33 -26.52
C GLY A 416 17.35 15.75 -26.25
N SER A 417 17.52 16.92 -25.65
CA SER A 417 18.84 17.50 -25.33
C SER A 417 19.25 17.24 -23.88
N ALA A 418 20.56 17.24 -23.62
CA ALA A 418 21.10 17.23 -22.27
C ALA A 418 20.50 18.34 -21.39
N PHE A 419 20.24 18.03 -20.12
CA PHE A 419 19.82 19.01 -19.13
C PHE A 419 21.02 19.76 -18.58
N THR A 420 20.79 21.01 -18.18
CA THR A 420 21.77 21.84 -17.47
C THR A 420 21.38 21.90 -16.00
N LYS A 421 22.37 21.79 -15.10
CA LYS A 421 22.15 21.84 -13.65
C LYS A 421 21.45 23.14 -13.24
N ASP A 422 20.56 23.06 -12.27
CA ASP A 422 19.83 24.19 -11.67
C ASP A 422 19.13 25.09 -12.70
N THR A 423 18.75 24.51 -13.85
CA THR A 423 18.11 25.24 -14.95
C THR A 423 16.64 24.89 -15.02
N GLN A 424 15.81 25.90 -15.27
CA GLN A 424 14.38 25.73 -15.42
C GLN A 424 14.01 25.24 -16.81
N TYR A 425 13.06 24.31 -16.85
CA TYR A 425 12.46 23.78 -18.06
C TYR A 425 10.94 23.80 -17.92
N THR A 426 10.27 23.98 -19.05
CA THR A 426 8.81 23.96 -19.12
C THR A 426 8.37 22.74 -19.93
N SER A 427 7.46 21.93 -19.36
CA SER A 427 6.89 20.80 -20.09
C SER A 427 5.85 21.26 -21.12
N SER A 428 5.42 20.36 -22.02
CA SER A 428 4.31 20.62 -22.97
C SER A 428 2.99 21.00 -22.30
N ARG A 429 2.79 20.64 -21.03
CA ARG A 429 1.61 21.03 -20.23
C ARG A 429 1.85 22.25 -19.35
N ASN A 430 2.98 22.94 -19.51
CA ASN A 430 3.37 24.12 -18.75
C ASN A 430 3.69 23.86 -17.26
N HIS A 431 4.13 22.65 -16.89
CA HIS A 431 4.83 22.47 -15.62
C HIS A 431 6.18 23.19 -15.70
N VAL A 432 6.49 24.04 -14.72
CA VAL A 432 7.82 24.65 -14.60
C VAL A 432 8.61 23.85 -13.59
N ILE A 433 9.70 23.23 -14.05
CA ILE A 433 10.56 22.37 -13.23
C ILE A 433 12.00 22.86 -13.23
N THR A 434 12.75 22.60 -12.17
CA THR A 434 14.20 22.82 -12.11
C THR A 434 14.90 21.47 -12.21
N ALA A 435 15.78 21.30 -13.19
CA ALA A 435 16.56 20.08 -13.34
C ALA A 435 17.72 20.05 -12.35
N ILE A 436 17.83 18.98 -11.57
CA ILE A 436 18.78 18.84 -10.46
C ILE A 436 19.93 17.91 -10.84
N ALA A 437 19.63 16.68 -11.28
CA ALA A 437 20.64 15.69 -11.66
C ALA A 437 20.10 14.75 -12.75
N GLY A 438 20.97 13.97 -13.38
CA GLY A 438 20.59 13.00 -14.39
C GLY A 438 21.04 13.37 -15.79
N HIS A 439 20.22 13.04 -16.79
CA HIS A 439 20.55 13.07 -18.21
C HIS A 439 21.34 14.32 -18.65
N GLY A 440 22.65 14.14 -18.87
CA GLY A 440 23.56 15.17 -19.37
C GLY A 440 24.10 16.17 -18.33
N ILE A 441 23.66 16.09 -17.07
CA ILE A 441 24.20 16.91 -15.97
C ILE A 441 25.51 16.28 -15.48
N LYS A 442 26.64 16.91 -15.81
CA LYS A 442 27.98 16.33 -15.71
C LYS A 442 28.57 16.28 -14.30
N ASP A 443 28.13 17.17 -13.42
CA ASP A 443 28.75 17.46 -12.12
C ASP A 443 27.80 17.25 -10.94
N ARG A 444 26.66 16.58 -11.16
CA ARG A 444 25.69 16.29 -10.11
C ARG A 444 25.13 14.88 -10.22
N ALA A 445 24.90 14.27 -9.06
CA ALA A 445 24.27 12.97 -8.93
C ALA A 445 23.24 12.97 -7.81
N TYR A 446 22.27 12.07 -7.90
CA TYR A 446 21.23 11.89 -6.91
C TYR A 446 21.16 10.44 -6.44
N TYR A 447 21.04 10.24 -5.12
CA TYR A 447 20.64 8.95 -4.54
C TYR A 447 19.50 9.18 -3.56
N GLY A 448 18.38 8.51 -3.75
CA GLY A 448 17.23 8.72 -2.88
C GLY A 448 15.95 8.06 -3.36
N GLY A 449 14.93 8.13 -2.52
CA GLY A 449 13.60 7.60 -2.77
C GLY A 449 12.92 7.11 -1.49
N LEU A 450 12.03 6.13 -1.63
CA LEU A 450 11.29 5.51 -0.53
C LEU A 450 11.67 4.04 -0.45
N PHE A 451 12.18 3.59 0.69
CA PHE A 451 12.41 2.16 0.92
C PHE A 451 11.35 1.58 1.86
N GLU A 452 10.69 0.52 1.39
CA GLU A 452 9.72 -0.26 2.14
C GLU A 452 10.18 -1.72 2.18
N PHE A 453 10.15 -2.31 3.36
CA PHE A 453 10.45 -3.73 3.53
C PHE A 453 9.44 -4.58 2.75
N PHE A 454 9.92 -5.47 1.89
CA PHE A 454 9.12 -6.08 0.83
C PHE A 454 8.66 -7.52 1.13
N ASP A 455 9.20 -8.19 2.16
CA ASP A 455 8.75 -9.55 2.54
C ASP A 455 7.53 -9.47 3.47
N LYS A 456 6.58 -8.62 3.09
CA LYS A 456 5.31 -8.43 3.76
C LYS A 456 4.16 -8.76 2.81
N SER A 457 3.04 -9.16 3.36
CA SER A 457 1.85 -9.51 2.58
C SER A 457 0.61 -8.91 3.20
N ILE A 458 -0.22 -8.32 2.35
CA ILE A 458 -1.50 -7.73 2.70
C ILE A 458 -2.58 -8.52 1.98
N GLN A 459 -3.48 -9.13 2.73
CA GLN A 459 -4.66 -9.78 2.19
C GLN A 459 -5.86 -8.86 2.35
N TYR A 460 -6.69 -8.76 1.32
CA TYR A 460 -7.91 -7.96 1.35
C TYR A 460 -9.06 -8.62 0.59
N THR A 461 -10.28 -8.22 0.91
CA THR A 461 -11.50 -8.53 0.14
C THR A 461 -11.98 -7.28 -0.58
N THR A 462 -12.56 -7.43 -1.76
CA THR A 462 -13.18 -6.34 -2.52
C THR A 462 -14.67 -6.27 -2.22
N HIS A 463 -15.19 -5.07 -2.01
CA HIS A 463 -16.57 -4.83 -1.63
C HIS A 463 -17.18 -3.75 -2.52
N SER A 464 -18.37 -4.02 -3.06
CA SER A 464 -19.19 -3.04 -3.76
C SER A 464 -20.19 -2.44 -2.78
N VAL A 465 -20.27 -1.11 -2.68
CA VAL A 465 -21.28 -0.43 -1.86
C VAL A 465 -22.63 -0.58 -2.53
N LYS A 466 -23.65 -0.99 -1.77
CA LYS A 466 -25.00 -1.15 -2.32
C LYS A 466 -25.60 0.21 -2.70
N PRO A 467 -26.31 0.33 -3.83
CA PRO A 467 -27.01 1.57 -4.18
C PRO A 467 -27.96 2.02 -3.07
N GLY A 468 -27.85 3.29 -2.66
CA GLY A 468 -28.67 3.86 -1.57
C GLY A 468 -28.21 3.53 -0.15
N ALA A 469 -27.16 2.72 0.04
CA ALA A 469 -26.54 2.56 1.34
C ALA A 469 -25.85 3.86 1.79
N PRO A 470 -25.87 4.20 3.09
CA PRO A 470 -25.15 5.36 3.60
C PRO A 470 -23.64 5.18 3.39
N ASN A 471 -22.98 6.20 2.85
CA ASN A 471 -21.53 6.17 2.65
C ASN A 471 -20.79 6.51 3.96
N VAL A 472 -20.89 5.59 4.92
CA VAL A 472 -20.32 5.72 6.26
C VAL A 472 -18.79 5.66 6.30
N TRP A 473 -18.13 5.43 5.16
CA TRP A 473 -16.67 5.35 5.05
C TRP A 473 -16.01 6.68 4.71
N THR A 474 -16.71 7.61 4.06
CA THR A 474 -16.16 8.92 3.71
C THR A 474 -16.96 10.08 4.29
N ASP A 475 -18.25 9.86 4.59
CA ASP A 475 -19.15 10.96 4.93
C ASP A 475 -19.33 11.15 6.43
N ILE A 476 -18.82 10.22 7.25
CA ILE A 476 -18.94 10.19 8.71
C ILE A 476 -17.53 10.09 9.32
N GLU A 477 -17.26 10.95 10.30
CA GLU A 477 -15.97 11.00 11.01
C GLU A 477 -16.13 10.48 12.44
N GLN A 478 -15.25 9.55 12.86
CA GLN A 478 -15.26 8.98 14.21
C GLN A 478 -14.90 10.04 15.25
N PRO A 479 -15.58 10.06 16.41
CA PRO A 479 -15.19 10.93 17.51
C PRO A 479 -13.83 10.50 18.09
N ASP A 480 -12.99 11.46 18.49
CA ASP A 480 -11.79 11.21 19.30
C ASP A 480 -12.14 11.40 20.78
N VAL A 481 -12.07 10.30 21.53
CA VAL A 481 -12.46 10.26 22.94
C VAL A 481 -11.36 9.56 23.75
N SER A 482 -10.81 10.28 24.71
CA SER A 482 -9.85 9.73 25.67
C SER A 482 -10.57 9.13 26.87
N VAL A 483 -10.33 7.84 27.15
CA VAL A 483 -10.92 7.15 28.30
C VAL A 483 -10.05 7.32 29.54
N GLN A 484 -10.67 7.77 30.63
CA GLN A 484 -10.00 7.94 31.92
C GLN A 484 -10.13 6.67 32.76
N ILE A 485 -9.02 6.23 33.34
CA ILE A 485 -8.96 5.06 34.20
C ILE A 485 -8.66 5.50 35.63
N THR A 486 -9.30 4.86 36.61
CA THR A 486 -8.96 5.01 38.01
C THR A 486 -9.08 3.66 38.71
N ASN A 487 -7.99 3.20 39.33
CA ASN A 487 -7.93 1.91 40.03
C ASN A 487 -8.32 0.69 39.17
N GLY A 488 -8.07 0.75 37.86
CA GLY A 488 -8.38 -0.33 36.92
C GLY A 488 -9.83 -0.38 36.41
N TYR A 489 -10.61 0.68 36.68
CA TYR A 489 -11.97 0.89 36.19
C TYR A 489 -12.02 2.10 35.26
N VAL A 490 -12.93 2.09 34.29
CA VAL A 490 -13.23 3.28 33.48
C VAL A 490 -14.02 4.26 34.36
N SER A 491 -13.42 5.42 34.66
CA SER A 491 -13.98 6.42 35.59
C SER A 491 -14.60 7.63 34.89
N GLY A 492 -14.27 7.85 33.62
CA GLY A 492 -14.76 8.96 32.82
C GLY A 492 -14.26 8.90 31.39
N VAL A 493 -14.72 9.84 30.57
CA VAL A 493 -14.15 10.07 29.24
C VAL A 493 -14.01 11.57 28.99
N THR A 494 -13.06 11.94 28.14
CA THR A 494 -12.90 13.29 27.61
C THR A 494 -13.15 13.23 26.10
N ILE A 495 -14.12 13.99 25.60
CA ILE A 495 -14.33 14.17 24.17
C ILE A 495 -13.32 15.21 23.69
N ASN A 496 -12.33 14.79 22.92
CA ASN A 496 -11.35 15.68 22.29
C ASN A 496 -11.91 16.23 20.98
N ASP A 497 -12.60 15.37 20.22
CA ASP A 497 -13.36 15.69 19.02
C ASP A 497 -14.66 14.87 19.01
N GLY A 498 -15.78 15.54 18.72
CA GLY A 498 -17.08 14.88 18.64
C GLY A 498 -17.32 14.12 17.33
N GLY A 499 -16.39 14.17 16.38
CA GLY A 499 -16.58 13.65 15.03
C GLY A 499 -17.65 14.44 14.28
N GLN A 500 -18.08 13.94 13.12
CA GLN A 500 -18.99 14.68 12.24
C GLN A 500 -19.97 13.78 11.50
N SER A 501 -21.11 14.37 11.11
CA SER A 501 -22.10 13.81 10.20
C SER A 501 -22.78 12.52 10.67
N TRP A 502 -22.82 12.25 11.97
CA TRP A 502 -23.54 11.12 12.56
C TRP A 502 -25.07 11.18 12.36
N ASP A 503 -25.60 12.33 12.00
CA ASP A 503 -27.00 12.58 11.64
C ASP A 503 -27.35 12.13 10.22
N LYS A 504 -26.36 11.83 9.37
CA LYS A 504 -26.55 11.24 8.04
C LYS A 504 -26.85 9.74 8.10
N LEU A 505 -26.73 9.11 9.28
CA LEU A 505 -27.14 7.72 9.44
C LEU A 505 -28.65 7.60 9.19
N PRO A 506 -29.09 6.57 8.44
CA PRO A 506 -30.50 6.27 8.28
C PRO A 506 -31.22 6.20 9.64
N PRO A 507 -32.47 6.69 9.79
CA PRO A 507 -33.16 6.75 11.08
C PRO A 507 -33.34 5.40 11.79
N ASN A 508 -33.26 4.29 11.06
CA ASN A 508 -33.31 2.92 11.56
C ASN A 508 -31.96 2.41 12.09
N LEU A 509 -30.87 3.16 11.91
CA LEU A 509 -29.53 2.84 12.43
C LEU A 509 -29.21 3.72 13.63
N LYS A 510 -28.79 3.11 14.74
CA LYS A 510 -28.42 3.82 15.97
C LYS A 510 -26.92 3.74 16.20
N ALA A 511 -26.28 4.88 16.44
CA ALA A 511 -24.88 4.97 16.85
C ALA A 511 -24.64 4.31 18.23
N GLU A 512 -24.22 3.05 18.25
CA GLU A 512 -23.74 2.33 19.45
C GLU A 512 -22.24 2.59 19.65
N VAL A 513 -21.86 2.99 20.87
CA VAL A 513 -20.46 3.20 21.25
C VAL A 513 -19.88 1.98 21.95
N GLN A 514 -18.60 1.74 21.73
CA GLN A 514 -17.84 0.62 22.28
C GLN A 514 -16.57 1.13 22.95
N ILE A 515 -16.17 0.45 24.03
CA ILE A 515 -14.88 0.64 24.71
C ILE A 515 -14.13 -0.67 24.58
N SER A 516 -12.84 -0.63 24.21
CA SER A 516 -12.06 -1.87 24.00
C SER A 516 -11.98 -2.72 25.27
N SER A 517 -11.84 -4.02 25.08
CA SER A 517 -11.70 -4.97 26.17
C SER A 517 -10.37 -4.75 26.91
N PRO A 518 -10.34 -4.95 28.24
CA PRO A 518 -9.11 -4.83 29.02
C PRO A 518 -8.07 -5.87 28.59
N PRO A 519 -6.76 -5.57 28.74
CA PRO A 519 -5.69 -6.47 28.28
C PRO A 519 -5.58 -7.77 29.10
N ILE A 520 -6.24 -7.86 30.25
CA ILE A 520 -6.25 -9.07 31.08
C ILE A 520 -7.44 -9.97 30.73
N VAL A 521 -7.19 -11.28 30.60
CA VAL A 521 -8.20 -12.28 30.19
C VAL A 521 -9.40 -12.35 31.14
N THR A 522 -9.19 -12.07 32.43
CA THR A 522 -10.25 -12.09 33.45
C THR A 522 -10.99 -10.75 33.59
N GLY A 523 -10.63 -9.75 32.79
CA GLY A 523 -11.23 -8.42 32.84
C GLY A 523 -12.65 -8.39 32.27
N LYS A 524 -13.39 -7.34 32.61
CA LYS A 524 -14.75 -7.08 32.14
C LYS A 524 -14.77 -5.81 31.31
N THR A 525 -15.36 -5.87 30.13
CA THR A 525 -15.46 -4.73 29.22
C THR A 525 -16.44 -3.69 29.77
N ALA A 526 -16.02 -2.41 29.76
CA ALA A 526 -16.87 -1.28 30.10
C ALA A 526 -17.94 -1.05 29.03
N LYS A 527 -19.06 -0.42 29.42
CA LYS A 527 -20.17 -0.06 28.52
C LYS A 527 -20.50 1.41 28.64
N ALA A 528 -20.87 2.03 27.53
CA ALA A 528 -21.26 3.44 27.49
C ALA A 528 -22.44 3.68 26.55
N GLU A 529 -23.13 4.80 26.77
CA GLU A 529 -24.17 5.37 25.91
C GLU A 529 -23.68 6.74 25.42
N ALA A 530 -23.95 7.09 24.17
CA ALA A 530 -23.53 8.34 23.57
C ALA A 530 -24.72 9.22 23.16
N THR A 531 -24.54 10.54 23.24
CA THR A 531 -25.51 11.53 22.79
C THR A 531 -24.92 12.37 21.66
N PHE A 532 -25.57 12.33 20.50
CA PHE A 532 -25.20 13.11 19.32
C PHE A 532 -26.16 14.28 19.11
N THR A 533 -25.62 15.47 18.84
CA THR A 533 -26.39 16.68 18.52
C THR A 533 -25.92 17.22 17.17
N ASN A 534 -26.81 17.35 16.19
CA ASN A 534 -26.49 17.78 14.82
C ASN A 534 -25.31 17.01 14.21
N GLY A 535 -25.28 15.69 14.43
CA GLY A 535 -24.24 14.82 13.87
C GLY A 535 -22.88 14.84 14.57
N VAL A 536 -22.77 15.48 15.74
CA VAL A 536 -21.53 15.56 16.55
C VAL A 536 -21.77 14.92 17.92
N LEU A 537 -20.83 14.10 18.40
CA LEU A 537 -20.86 13.54 19.75
C LEU A 537 -20.69 14.64 20.80
N THR A 538 -21.66 14.76 21.69
CA THR A 538 -21.72 15.84 22.70
C THR A 538 -21.67 15.34 24.13
N ASP A 539 -22.02 14.08 24.38
CA ASP A 539 -21.97 13.49 25.72
C ASP A 539 -21.77 11.98 25.64
N VAL A 540 -21.11 11.42 26.65
CA VAL A 540 -20.89 9.98 26.81
C VAL A 540 -21.14 9.62 28.27
N LYS A 541 -22.07 8.69 28.48
CA LYS A 541 -22.46 8.18 29.78
C LYS A 541 -21.98 6.74 29.93
N ILE A 542 -21.08 6.51 30.87
CA ILE A 542 -20.63 5.16 31.22
C ILE A 542 -21.76 4.44 31.98
N THR A 543 -22.23 3.32 31.44
CA THR A 543 -23.30 2.49 32.02
C THR A 543 -22.74 1.30 32.80
N ASP A 544 -21.55 0.82 32.44
CA ASP A 544 -20.78 -0.17 33.20
C ASP A 544 -19.30 0.25 33.17
N VAL A 545 -18.67 0.35 34.33
CA VAL A 545 -17.27 0.80 34.48
C VAL A 545 -16.24 -0.28 34.07
N GLY A 546 -16.69 -1.52 33.87
CA GLY A 546 -15.82 -2.66 33.56
C GLY A 546 -14.81 -2.95 34.66
N SER A 547 -13.76 -3.72 34.37
CA SER A 547 -12.65 -3.96 35.31
C SER A 547 -11.44 -4.58 34.62
N GLY A 548 -10.22 -4.23 35.05
CA GLY A 548 -8.98 -4.81 34.54
C GLY A 548 -8.18 -3.91 33.58
N TYR A 549 -8.53 -2.63 33.54
CA TYR A 549 -7.89 -1.63 32.69
C TYR A 549 -6.57 -1.12 33.28
N ASN A 550 -5.68 -0.58 32.44
CA ASN A 550 -4.37 -0.08 32.82
C ASN A 550 -4.16 1.35 32.32
N GLU A 551 -3.81 2.29 33.19
CA GLU A 551 -3.57 3.70 32.82
C GLU A 551 -2.44 3.88 31.80
N SER A 552 -1.45 2.99 31.78
CA SER A 552 -0.37 3.01 30.77
C SER A 552 -0.82 2.53 29.39
N TYR A 553 -1.98 1.88 29.29
CA TYR A 553 -2.58 1.36 28.05
C TYR A 553 -4.09 1.58 28.12
N PRO A 554 -4.55 2.85 27.98
CA PRO A 554 -5.97 3.17 28.06
C PRO A 554 -6.74 2.44 26.94
N PRO A 555 -8.00 2.07 27.19
CA PRO A 555 -8.83 1.46 26.16
C PRO A 555 -9.22 2.50 25.11
N ASP A 556 -9.46 2.01 23.91
CA ASP A 556 -9.97 2.78 22.79
C ASP A 556 -11.48 2.97 22.93
N PHE A 557 -11.99 4.08 22.41
CA PHE A 557 -13.40 4.39 22.30
C PHE A 557 -13.75 4.60 20.83
N TRP A 558 -14.84 4.00 20.35
CA TRP A 558 -15.31 4.21 18.99
C TRP A 558 -16.82 3.98 18.88
N VAL A 559 -17.42 4.52 17.82
CA VAL A 559 -18.78 4.16 17.42
C VAL A 559 -18.68 2.95 16.49
N ARG A 560 -19.38 1.86 16.82
CA ARG A 560 -19.38 0.65 15.99
C ARG A 560 -20.02 0.93 14.62
N HIS A 561 -19.57 0.24 13.58
CA HIS A 561 -20.22 0.27 12.26
C HIS A 561 -21.53 -0.52 12.29
N PHE A 562 -22.59 -0.02 11.66
CA PHE A 562 -23.87 -0.71 11.53
C PHE A 562 -24.20 -1.03 10.09
N ASP A 563 -24.69 -2.24 9.90
CA ASP A 563 -25.38 -2.66 8.69
C ASP A 563 -26.88 -2.41 8.89
N PRO A 564 -27.62 -1.87 7.89
CA PRO A 564 -29.05 -1.68 7.96
C PRO A 564 -29.74 -2.98 8.36
N GLU A 565 -30.63 -2.88 9.34
CA GLU A 565 -31.31 -4.03 9.89
C GLU A 565 -32.55 -4.36 9.06
N VAL A 566 -32.61 -5.57 8.51
CA VAL A 566 -33.84 -6.10 7.89
C VAL A 566 -34.58 -6.88 8.95
N THR A 567 -35.80 -6.45 9.23
CA THR A 567 -36.69 -7.17 10.13
C THR A 567 -37.41 -8.24 9.33
N ASN A 568 -36.99 -9.49 9.52
CA ASN A 568 -37.73 -10.63 9.02
C ASN A 568 -38.71 -11.09 10.09
N THR A 569 -39.97 -11.20 9.71
CA THR A 569 -40.97 -11.80 10.58
C THR A 569 -40.75 -13.30 10.61
N VAL A 570 -40.18 -13.80 11.70
CA VAL A 570 -39.93 -15.23 11.92
C VAL A 570 -40.96 -15.76 12.90
N TRP A 571 -41.54 -16.90 12.56
CA TRP A 571 -42.54 -17.54 13.39
C TRP A 571 -41.85 -18.45 14.40
N ASP A 572 -41.97 -18.15 15.70
CA ASP A 572 -41.62 -19.11 16.74
C ASP A 572 -42.81 -20.05 16.97
N GLY A 573 -42.73 -21.24 16.38
CA GLY A 573 -43.74 -22.27 16.52
C GLY A 573 -43.47 -23.47 15.63
N VAL A 574 -44.04 -24.60 16.05
CA VAL A 574 -44.18 -25.81 15.22
C VAL A 574 -44.92 -25.40 13.93
N PRO A 575 -44.39 -25.70 12.72
CA PRO A 575 -45.09 -25.40 11.47
C PRO A 575 -46.51 -25.96 11.49
N ASP A 576 -47.47 -25.31 10.82
CA ASP A 576 -48.89 -25.76 10.70
C ASP A 576 -49.03 -27.26 10.30
N GLU A 577 -47.95 -27.83 9.78
CA GLU A 577 -47.75 -29.15 9.21
C GLU A 577 -47.52 -30.24 10.27
N GLU A 578 -46.95 -29.93 11.44
CA GLU A 578 -46.58 -30.95 12.45
C GLU A 578 -47.72 -31.31 13.43
N ASP A 579 -48.74 -30.45 13.60
CA ASP A 579 -49.90 -30.76 14.46
C ASP A 579 -51.05 -31.44 13.70
N GLN A 580 -51.18 -31.16 12.39
CA GLN A 580 -51.94 -32.04 11.49
C GLN A 580 -51.31 -33.43 11.49
N TYR A 581 -49.97 -33.51 11.52
CA TYR A 581 -49.24 -34.77 11.63
C TYR A 581 -49.47 -35.46 12.99
N ASN A 582 -49.51 -34.76 14.12
CA ASN A 582 -49.81 -35.37 15.42
C ASN A 582 -51.26 -35.86 15.54
N GLU A 583 -52.26 -35.10 15.07
CA GLU A 583 -53.66 -35.55 15.03
C GLU A 583 -53.86 -36.73 14.05
N LEU A 584 -53.23 -36.66 12.87
CA LEU A 584 -53.25 -37.73 11.87
C LEU A 584 -52.51 -38.97 12.40
N MET A 585 -51.39 -38.80 13.10
CA MET A 585 -50.66 -39.88 13.77
C MET A 585 -51.42 -40.46 14.96
N GLN A 586 -52.20 -39.65 15.69
CA GLN A 586 -53.07 -40.15 16.75
C GLN A 586 -54.23 -40.97 16.14
N LEU A 587 -54.82 -40.53 15.03
CA LEU A 587 -55.78 -41.31 14.25
C LEU A 587 -55.18 -42.62 13.71
N PHE A 588 -53.93 -42.62 13.25
CA PHE A 588 -53.22 -43.83 12.81
C PHE A 588 -52.88 -44.76 13.98
N ARG A 589 -52.51 -44.22 15.15
CA ARG A 589 -52.27 -45.01 16.38
C ARG A 589 -53.57 -45.64 16.91
N ASP A 590 -54.69 -44.92 16.84
CA ASP A 590 -56.01 -45.43 17.24
C ASP A 590 -56.54 -46.50 16.26
N TYR A 591 -56.23 -46.37 14.97
CA TYR A 591 -56.48 -47.40 13.94
C TYR A 591 -55.67 -48.67 14.19
N ALA A 592 -54.38 -48.55 14.50
CA ALA A 592 -53.53 -49.70 14.87
C ALA A 592 -54.01 -50.42 16.15
N ALA A 593 -54.84 -49.77 16.96
CA ALA A 593 -55.37 -50.29 18.22
C ALA A 593 -56.78 -50.92 18.11
N THR A 594 -57.51 -50.80 17.00
CA THR A 594 -58.90 -51.30 16.89
C THR A 594 -59.15 -52.18 15.65
N ASP A 595 -59.48 -53.44 15.92
CA ASP A 595 -59.71 -54.52 14.93
C ASP A 595 -61.16 -54.51 14.36
N LYS A 596 -61.68 -53.35 13.90
CA LYS A 596 -63.08 -53.25 13.43
C LYS A 596 -63.30 -52.39 12.17
N GLU A 597 -63.98 -53.02 11.20
CA GLU A 597 -64.55 -52.59 9.90
C GLU A 597 -64.34 -51.14 9.38
N GLU A 598 -63.72 -51.05 8.19
CA GLU A 598 -63.30 -49.85 7.43
C GLU A 598 -64.36 -48.76 7.18
N THR A 599 -65.66 -49.09 7.11
CA THR A 599 -66.68 -48.22 6.51
C THR A 599 -67.22 -47.11 7.42
N ALA A 600 -67.24 -47.30 8.74
CA ALA A 600 -67.72 -46.26 9.67
C ALA A 600 -66.65 -45.17 9.94
N TYR A 601 -65.37 -45.54 9.80
CA TYR A 601 -64.25 -44.65 10.08
C TYR A 601 -63.86 -43.78 8.89
N GLN A 602 -63.91 -44.33 7.66
CA GLN A 602 -63.79 -43.53 6.43
C GLN A 602 -64.80 -42.38 6.40
N LYS A 603 -66.01 -42.62 6.92
CA LYS A 603 -67.06 -41.59 7.02
C LYS A 603 -66.72 -40.50 8.03
N LYS A 604 -66.16 -40.85 9.19
CA LYS A 604 -65.66 -39.88 10.19
C LYS A 604 -64.47 -39.06 9.72
N LEU A 605 -63.55 -39.69 8.98
CA LEU A 605 -62.38 -39.04 8.39
C LEU A 605 -62.80 -38.03 7.31
N ILE A 606 -63.73 -38.44 6.44
CA ILE A 606 -64.31 -37.59 5.40
C ILE A 606 -65.11 -36.43 6.02
N ASP A 607 -65.90 -36.66 7.07
CA ASP A 607 -66.65 -35.60 7.76
C ASP A 607 -65.74 -34.59 8.48
N TYR A 608 -64.59 -35.02 9.03
CA TYR A 608 -63.56 -34.13 9.61
C TYR A 608 -62.89 -33.25 8.55
N ILE A 609 -62.62 -33.83 7.37
CA ILE A 609 -62.00 -33.12 6.23
C ILE A 609 -62.98 -32.12 5.59
N ILE A 610 -64.28 -32.43 5.53
CA ILE A 610 -65.28 -31.61 4.84
C ILE A 610 -65.87 -30.49 5.74
N ASN A 611 -66.00 -30.69 7.06
CA ASN A 611 -66.64 -29.71 7.96
C ASN A 611 -66.02 -29.70 9.39
N PRO A 612 -64.76 -29.23 9.53
CA PRO A 612 -64.04 -29.28 10.81
C PRO A 612 -64.71 -28.45 11.93
N ALA A 613 -65.40 -27.36 11.58
CA ALA A 613 -66.06 -26.47 12.54
C ALA A 613 -67.35 -27.02 13.17
N GLN A 614 -67.99 -28.03 12.56
CA GLN A 614 -69.25 -28.61 13.08
C GLN A 614 -69.02 -29.86 13.95
N THR A 615 -67.86 -30.52 13.81
CA THR A 615 -67.53 -31.78 14.49
C THR A 615 -66.65 -31.58 15.73
N ASN A 616 -65.96 -30.45 15.84
CA ASN A 616 -65.19 -30.06 17.02
C ASN A 616 -65.79 -28.79 17.67
N PRO A 617 -66.53 -28.90 18.79
CA PRO A 617 -67.16 -27.76 19.47
C PRO A 617 -66.18 -26.67 19.92
N ASN A 618 -64.89 -27.02 20.02
CA ASN A 618 -63.84 -26.12 20.48
C ASN A 618 -63.06 -25.49 19.32
N TRP A 619 -63.32 -25.82 18.05
CA TRP A 619 -62.54 -25.38 16.89
C TRP A 619 -62.19 -23.88 16.91
N ASN A 620 -63.18 -23.02 17.13
CA ASN A 620 -62.98 -21.56 17.20
C ASN A 620 -62.24 -21.12 18.47
N ALA A 621 -62.40 -21.82 19.59
CA ALA A 621 -61.67 -21.54 20.83
C ALA A 621 -60.20 -22.00 20.71
N THR A 622 -59.92 -23.10 20.02
CA THR A 622 -58.55 -23.54 19.70
C THR A 622 -57.89 -22.58 18.72
N ILE A 623 -58.57 -22.12 17.67
CA ILE A 623 -58.04 -21.09 16.75
C ILE A 623 -57.73 -19.79 17.50
N ASN A 624 -58.63 -19.28 18.35
CA ASN A 624 -58.39 -18.03 19.07
C ASN A 624 -57.30 -18.14 20.14
N THR A 625 -57.17 -19.30 20.81
CA THR A 625 -56.06 -19.54 21.76
C THR A 625 -54.73 -19.77 21.02
N ARG A 626 -54.76 -20.29 19.77
CA ARG A 626 -53.61 -20.47 18.87
C ARG A 626 -53.12 -19.17 18.24
N GLU A 627 -54.03 -18.33 17.75
CA GLU A 627 -53.76 -16.95 17.31
C GLU A 627 -53.13 -16.15 18.45
N ALA A 628 -53.60 -16.35 19.68
CA ALA A 628 -53.02 -15.75 20.89
C ALA A 628 -51.67 -16.38 21.31
N SER A 629 -51.28 -17.54 20.78
CA SER A 629 -49.99 -18.20 21.04
C SER A 629 -48.98 -18.08 19.89
N LYS A 630 -49.35 -17.46 18.76
CA LYS A 630 -48.43 -17.08 17.68
C LYS A 630 -47.49 -16.01 18.23
N ASN A 631 -46.37 -16.43 18.80
CA ASN A 631 -45.28 -15.52 19.10
C ASN A 631 -44.58 -15.21 17.78
N VAL A 632 -45.09 -14.20 17.08
CA VAL A 632 -44.35 -13.54 16.02
C VAL A 632 -43.12 -12.95 16.67
N ARG A 633 -41.94 -13.41 16.28
CA ARG A 633 -40.72 -12.69 16.60
C ARG A 633 -40.19 -12.04 15.35
N ASP A 634 -40.06 -10.73 15.45
CA ASP A 634 -39.25 -9.98 14.51
C ASP A 634 -37.80 -10.40 14.74
N MET A 635 -37.25 -11.14 13.79
CA MET A 635 -35.82 -11.43 13.75
C MET A 635 -35.19 -10.34 12.92
N THR A 636 -34.49 -9.46 13.62
CA THR A 636 -33.69 -8.44 13.00
C THR A 636 -32.36 -9.03 12.59
N ILE A 637 -32.08 -9.06 11.28
CA ILE A 637 -30.82 -9.55 10.72
C ILE A 637 -30.09 -8.35 10.10
N PRO A 638 -28.79 -8.17 10.35
CA PRO A 638 -27.99 -7.17 9.67
C PRO A 638 -27.96 -7.46 8.16
N ASP A 639 -28.32 -6.49 7.33
CA ASP A 639 -28.11 -6.51 5.88
C ASP A 639 -26.87 -5.69 5.53
N PRO A 640 -25.76 -6.32 5.11
CA PRO A 640 -24.51 -5.62 4.89
C PRO A 640 -24.64 -4.42 3.93
N ASN A 641 -24.02 -3.29 4.29
CA ASN A 641 -23.94 -2.10 3.40
C ASN A 641 -23.18 -2.37 2.08
N THR A 642 -22.47 -3.50 2.01
CA THR A 642 -21.66 -3.89 0.87
C THR A 642 -21.94 -5.31 0.41
N GLU A 643 -21.80 -5.53 -0.88
CA GLU A 643 -21.69 -6.84 -1.51
C GLU A 643 -20.21 -7.21 -1.62
N VAL A 644 -19.81 -8.36 -1.12
CA VAL A 644 -18.42 -8.84 -1.18
C VAL A 644 -18.18 -9.62 -2.47
N GLN A 645 -17.05 -9.40 -3.12
CA GLN A 645 -16.65 -10.21 -4.27
C GLN A 645 -16.39 -11.65 -3.81
N VAL A 646 -16.98 -12.63 -4.49
CA VAL A 646 -16.83 -14.05 -4.17
C VAL A 646 -15.83 -14.74 -5.11
N ASP A 647 -15.22 -15.83 -4.65
CA ASP A 647 -14.35 -16.70 -5.43
C ASP A 647 -15.16 -17.88 -5.99
N PRO A 648 -15.34 -17.99 -7.32
CA PRO A 648 -16.15 -19.04 -7.92
C PRO A 648 -15.51 -20.44 -7.79
N PHE A 649 -14.21 -20.53 -7.50
CA PHE A 649 -13.47 -21.79 -7.42
C PHE A 649 -13.36 -22.35 -6.00
N VAL A 650 -13.49 -21.50 -4.99
CA VAL A 650 -13.40 -21.90 -3.58
C VAL A 650 -14.80 -21.90 -2.97
N LYS A 651 -15.23 -23.07 -2.50
CA LYS A 651 -16.54 -23.22 -1.89
C LYS A 651 -16.42 -23.38 -0.38
N ARG A 652 -17.25 -22.64 0.36
CA ARG A 652 -17.46 -22.83 1.78
C ARG A 652 -18.56 -23.85 2.00
N VAL A 653 -18.22 -24.93 2.68
CA VAL A 653 -19.17 -25.98 3.07
C VAL A 653 -19.57 -25.74 4.52
N ILE A 654 -20.86 -25.51 4.76
CA ILE A 654 -21.43 -25.43 6.10
C ILE A 654 -22.28 -26.67 6.31
N ASP A 655 -21.88 -27.47 7.29
CA ASP A 655 -22.64 -28.63 7.70
C ASP A 655 -23.95 -28.18 8.34
N LEU A 656 -25.05 -28.58 7.72
CA LEU A 656 -26.39 -28.35 8.22
C LEU A 656 -26.72 -29.33 9.35
N PRO A 657 -27.65 -28.96 10.26
CA PRO A 657 -28.20 -29.89 11.22
C PRO A 657 -28.78 -31.13 10.53
N GLN A 658 -28.62 -32.29 11.15
CA GLN A 658 -29.15 -33.55 10.64
C GLN A 658 -30.68 -33.48 10.51
N ARG A 659 -31.21 -33.78 9.32
CA ARG A 659 -32.64 -33.88 9.07
C ARG A 659 -33.21 -35.17 9.70
N LEU A 660 -34.52 -35.17 9.96
CA LEU A 660 -35.17 -36.16 10.83
C LEU A 660 -35.20 -37.60 10.28
N TYR A 661 -35.35 -37.80 8.97
CA TYR A 661 -35.61 -39.14 8.41
C TYR A 661 -34.74 -39.48 7.20
N SER A 662 -34.40 -40.75 7.05
CA SER A 662 -33.66 -41.26 5.89
C SER A 662 -34.56 -41.39 4.64
N PRO A 663 -33.98 -41.42 3.42
CA PRO A 663 -34.76 -41.54 2.19
C PRO A 663 -35.57 -42.83 2.14
N SER A 664 -35.07 -43.91 2.73
CA SER A 664 -35.76 -45.20 2.79
C SER A 664 -36.98 -45.19 3.72
N VAL A 665 -37.01 -44.33 4.73
CA VAL A 665 -38.19 -44.14 5.60
C VAL A 665 -39.22 -43.26 4.89
N ILE A 666 -38.78 -42.15 4.29
CA ILE A 666 -39.68 -41.25 3.57
C ILE A 666 -40.25 -41.88 2.29
N ALA A 667 -39.50 -42.73 1.59
CA ALA A 667 -40.03 -43.47 0.44
C ALA A 667 -41.25 -44.34 0.82
N LYS A 668 -41.21 -45.00 1.98
CA LYS A 668 -42.36 -45.76 2.51
C LYS A 668 -43.52 -44.86 2.88
N VAL A 669 -43.25 -43.64 3.34
CA VAL A 669 -44.31 -42.65 3.61
C VAL A 669 -44.92 -42.18 2.29
N ARG A 670 -44.10 -41.86 1.28
CA ARG A 670 -44.57 -41.47 -0.07
C ARG A 670 -45.44 -42.53 -0.72
N GLU A 671 -45.14 -43.82 -0.52
CA GLU A 671 -45.97 -44.93 -1.02
C GLU A 671 -47.34 -45.01 -0.32
N ASN A 672 -47.48 -44.50 0.90
CA ASN A 672 -48.71 -44.57 1.71
C ASN A 672 -49.50 -43.26 1.75
N VAL A 673 -48.89 -42.13 1.37
CA VAL A 673 -49.60 -40.87 1.13
C VAL A 673 -50.29 -40.99 -0.22
N VAL A 674 -51.56 -41.41 -0.18
CA VAL A 674 -52.41 -41.46 -1.38
C VAL A 674 -52.63 -40.02 -1.85
N PRO A 675 -52.25 -39.66 -3.10
CA PRO A 675 -52.61 -38.36 -3.66
C PRO A 675 -54.11 -38.17 -3.52
N LEU A 676 -54.58 -36.97 -3.18
CA LEU A 676 -56.01 -36.63 -3.19
C LEU A 676 -56.56 -36.56 -4.62
N ASP A 677 -56.21 -37.51 -5.49
CA ASP A 677 -56.84 -37.74 -6.79
C ASP A 677 -58.12 -38.54 -6.59
N ARG A 678 -59.09 -37.96 -5.87
CA ARG A 678 -60.47 -38.41 -6.00
C ARG A 678 -61.10 -37.62 -7.14
N PRO A 679 -61.36 -38.23 -8.32
CA PRO A 679 -62.30 -37.62 -9.24
C PRO A 679 -63.63 -37.51 -8.47
N MET A 680 -64.15 -36.29 -8.30
CA MET A 680 -65.55 -36.15 -7.89
C MET A 680 -66.38 -36.89 -8.95
N PRO A 681 -67.25 -37.84 -8.56
CA PRO A 681 -68.14 -38.46 -9.51
C PRO A 681 -68.98 -37.35 -10.12
N LYS A 682 -68.76 -37.06 -11.41
CA LYS A 682 -69.53 -36.03 -12.13
C LYS A 682 -71.02 -36.35 -12.07
N GLU A 683 -71.36 -37.63 -11.85
CA GLU A 683 -72.71 -38.14 -11.61
C GLU A 683 -73.32 -37.72 -10.25
N GLU A 684 -72.57 -37.63 -9.13
CA GLU A 684 -73.12 -37.28 -7.80
C GLU A 684 -73.48 -35.78 -7.68
N LEU A 685 -72.71 -34.90 -8.33
CA LEU A 685 -73.06 -33.47 -8.45
C LEU A 685 -74.27 -33.22 -9.37
N MET A 686 -74.54 -34.16 -10.28
CA MET A 686 -75.63 -34.05 -11.26
C MET A 686 -76.97 -34.63 -10.75
N GLU A 687 -76.99 -35.34 -9.62
CA GLU A 687 -78.24 -35.91 -9.05
C GLU A 687 -79.17 -34.86 -8.43
N ASN A 688 -78.67 -33.65 -8.11
CA ASN A 688 -79.47 -32.54 -7.57
C ASN A 688 -80.06 -31.59 -8.65
N LYS A 689 -80.29 -32.10 -9.87
CA LYS A 689 -80.71 -31.30 -11.03
C LYS A 689 -82.12 -30.70 -10.98
N ASN A 690 -82.92 -31.01 -9.95
CA ASN A 690 -84.31 -30.56 -9.91
C ASN A 690 -84.57 -29.32 -9.03
N GLN A 691 -83.56 -28.67 -8.46
CA GLN A 691 -83.83 -27.50 -7.59
C GLN A 691 -82.98 -26.24 -7.80
N ILE A 692 -81.91 -26.23 -8.60
CA ILE A 692 -81.14 -25.00 -8.86
C ILE A 692 -80.64 -24.96 -10.32
N PRO A 693 -80.96 -23.92 -11.11
CA PRO A 693 -80.40 -23.73 -12.44
C PRO A 693 -78.94 -23.25 -12.31
N MET A 694 -78.01 -24.19 -12.20
CA MET A 694 -76.57 -23.88 -12.19
C MET A 694 -76.00 -23.95 -13.62
N ASP A 695 -75.23 -22.93 -13.99
CA ASP A 695 -74.58 -22.82 -15.31
C ASP A 695 -73.47 -23.87 -15.46
N ARG A 696 -73.41 -24.52 -16.63
CA ARG A 696 -72.47 -25.62 -16.93
C ARG A 696 -71.01 -25.14 -16.92
N SER A 697 -70.80 -23.87 -17.28
CA SER A 697 -69.48 -23.21 -17.22
C SER A 697 -68.94 -23.11 -15.78
N LEU A 698 -69.81 -22.88 -14.79
CA LEU A 698 -69.44 -22.74 -13.39
C LEU A 698 -69.03 -24.08 -12.77
N LEU A 699 -69.65 -25.17 -13.21
CA LEU A 699 -69.31 -26.53 -12.76
C LEU A 699 -67.96 -27.01 -13.31
N ASP A 700 -67.65 -26.71 -14.57
CA ASP A 700 -66.35 -27.06 -15.15
C ASP A 700 -65.22 -26.18 -14.57
N GLN A 701 -65.51 -24.92 -14.22
CA GLN A 701 -64.57 -24.05 -13.51
C GLN A 701 -64.32 -24.53 -12.08
N LEU A 702 -65.36 -24.92 -11.34
CA LEU A 702 -65.23 -25.51 -10.00
C LEU A 702 -64.43 -26.82 -10.03
N ASP A 703 -64.61 -27.68 -11.03
CA ASP A 703 -63.83 -28.91 -11.21
C ASP A 703 -62.34 -28.61 -11.46
N THR A 704 -62.03 -27.55 -12.20
CA THR A 704 -60.66 -27.11 -12.46
C THR A 704 -60.04 -26.48 -11.22
N ASP A 705 -60.77 -25.64 -10.49
CA ASP A 705 -60.31 -25.01 -9.25
C ASP A 705 -60.03 -26.06 -8.16
N LEU A 706 -60.89 -27.08 -8.03
CA LEU A 706 -60.65 -28.20 -7.12
C LEU A 706 -59.44 -29.04 -7.53
N LYS A 707 -59.27 -29.36 -8.82
CA LYS A 707 -58.07 -30.08 -9.30
C LYS A 707 -56.80 -29.30 -9.02
N ASN A 708 -56.82 -27.98 -9.23
CA ASN A 708 -55.69 -27.11 -8.93
C ASN A 708 -55.40 -27.05 -7.43
N ALA A 709 -56.43 -26.96 -6.59
CA ALA A 709 -56.29 -26.98 -5.14
C ALA A 709 -55.73 -28.32 -4.62
N TYR A 710 -56.21 -29.45 -5.14
CA TYR A 710 -55.68 -30.78 -4.78
C TYR A 710 -54.24 -30.97 -5.26
N LYS A 711 -53.92 -30.51 -6.46
CA LYS A 711 -52.56 -30.53 -6.98
C LYS A 711 -51.63 -29.70 -6.10
N ALA A 712 -51.99 -28.45 -5.79
CA ALA A 712 -51.20 -27.57 -4.92
C ALA A 712 -50.99 -28.19 -3.54
N HIS A 713 -52.01 -28.82 -2.96
CA HIS A 713 -51.89 -29.49 -1.67
C HIS A 713 -51.01 -30.75 -1.73
N ASN A 714 -51.12 -31.56 -2.79
CA ASN A 714 -50.24 -32.71 -2.99
C ASN A 714 -48.78 -32.27 -3.19
N ASP A 715 -48.56 -31.19 -3.94
CA ASP A 715 -47.24 -30.60 -4.17
C ASP A 715 -46.62 -30.12 -2.85
N GLN A 716 -47.40 -29.44 -2.00
CA GLN A 716 -47.00 -29.04 -0.64
C GLN A 716 -46.60 -30.26 0.23
N ILE A 717 -47.38 -31.34 0.21
CA ILE A 717 -47.04 -32.55 0.97
C ILE A 717 -45.73 -33.18 0.46
N GLN A 718 -45.52 -33.21 -0.87
CA GLN A 718 -44.27 -33.74 -1.42
C GLN A 718 -43.06 -32.86 -1.09
N GLU A 719 -43.25 -31.54 -1.05
CA GLU A 719 -42.24 -30.57 -0.62
C GLU A 719 -41.85 -30.79 0.84
N GLN A 720 -42.83 -30.90 1.74
CA GLN A 720 -42.61 -31.20 3.16
C GLN A 720 -41.86 -32.52 3.37
N LEU A 721 -42.28 -33.58 2.67
CA LEU A 721 -41.60 -34.87 2.72
C LEU A 721 -40.15 -34.77 2.23
N THR A 722 -39.89 -33.91 1.24
CA THR A 722 -38.53 -33.64 0.76
C THR A 722 -37.71 -32.88 1.80
N ASN A 723 -38.29 -31.89 2.48
CA ASN A 723 -37.62 -31.07 3.49
C ASN A 723 -37.18 -31.86 4.73
N ILE A 724 -37.92 -32.89 5.13
CA ILE A 724 -37.56 -33.77 6.26
C ILE A 724 -36.66 -34.95 5.87
N THR A 725 -36.41 -35.15 4.57
CA THR A 725 -35.55 -36.24 4.07
C THR A 725 -34.08 -35.81 4.10
N GLN A 726 -33.23 -36.62 4.74
CA GLN A 726 -31.78 -36.55 4.65
C GLN A 726 -31.32 -37.31 3.38
N VAL A 727 -31.02 -36.61 2.29
CA VAL A 727 -30.94 -37.25 0.95
C VAL A 727 -29.68 -38.12 0.78
N THR A 728 -28.48 -37.71 1.23
CA THR A 728 -27.29 -38.58 1.33
C THR A 728 -26.08 -37.84 1.94
N GLY A 729 -25.29 -38.53 2.78
CA GLY A 729 -24.09 -37.99 3.43
C GLY A 729 -24.42 -37.37 4.78
N VAL A 730 -23.80 -37.87 5.86
CA VAL A 730 -23.90 -37.23 7.19
C VAL A 730 -22.59 -36.49 7.41
N PRO A 731 -22.61 -35.17 7.63
CA PRO A 731 -23.78 -34.26 7.63
C PRO A 731 -24.24 -33.81 6.23
N ASP A 732 -25.50 -33.34 6.11
CA ASP A 732 -25.94 -32.55 4.95
C ASP A 732 -25.16 -31.24 4.97
N SER A 733 -24.85 -30.67 3.81
CA SER A 733 -24.13 -29.41 3.76
C SER A 733 -24.76 -28.42 2.80
N ILE A 734 -24.69 -27.14 3.15
CA ILE A 734 -24.93 -26.05 2.23
C ILE A 734 -23.58 -25.54 1.75
N THR A 735 -23.49 -25.28 0.46
CA THR A 735 -22.26 -24.85 -0.19
C THR A 735 -22.48 -23.43 -0.71
N TYR A 736 -21.60 -22.51 -0.31
CA TYR A 736 -21.57 -21.13 -0.78
C TYR A 736 -20.23 -20.84 -1.43
N ASP A 737 -20.17 -19.81 -2.26
CA ASP A 737 -18.90 -19.28 -2.75
C ASP A 737 -18.19 -18.57 -1.59
N GLU A 738 -16.90 -18.85 -1.41
CA GLU A 738 -16.10 -18.19 -0.38
C GLU A 738 -15.78 -16.76 -0.82
N ASN A 739 -15.48 -15.88 0.13
CA ASN A 739 -15.06 -14.52 -0.22
C ASN A 739 -13.76 -14.54 -1.03
N SER A 740 -13.70 -13.75 -2.10
CA SER A 740 -12.47 -13.57 -2.88
C SER A 740 -11.45 -12.81 -2.06
N VAL A 741 -10.38 -13.51 -1.65
CA VAL A 741 -9.26 -12.91 -0.93
C VAL A 741 -8.12 -12.67 -1.92
N ARG A 742 -7.84 -11.39 -2.16
CA ARG A 742 -6.68 -10.97 -2.94
C ARG A 742 -5.49 -10.74 -2.03
N THR A 743 -4.30 -11.08 -2.51
CA THR A 743 -3.05 -10.84 -1.78
C THR A 743 -2.21 -9.86 -2.59
N VAL A 744 -1.91 -8.71 -2.00
CA VAL A 744 -0.82 -7.86 -2.44
C VAL A 744 0.40 -8.26 -1.63
N GLN A 745 1.41 -8.79 -2.32
CA GLN A 745 2.72 -8.94 -1.73
C GLN A 745 3.46 -7.60 -1.85
N ARG A 746 4.31 -7.30 -0.86
CA ARG A 746 5.28 -6.21 -0.84
C ARG A 746 4.75 -4.88 -0.31
N ARG A 747 4.13 -4.01 -1.11
CA ARG A 747 3.99 -2.59 -0.73
C ARG A 747 2.55 -2.19 -0.48
N PHE A 748 2.34 -1.26 0.46
CA PHE A 748 1.04 -0.63 0.63
C PHE A 748 0.61 0.16 -0.62
N LEU A 749 1.56 0.76 -1.34
CA LEU A 749 1.32 1.47 -2.60
C LEU A 749 0.82 0.57 -3.74
N ASP A 750 0.96 -0.76 -3.62
CA ASP A 750 0.46 -1.72 -4.61
C ASP A 750 -0.98 -2.16 -4.30
N MET A 751 -1.59 -1.68 -3.21
CA MET A 751 -3.00 -1.91 -2.93
C MET A 751 -3.88 -1.05 -3.84
N PRO A 752 -5.05 -1.57 -4.26
CA PRO A 752 -6.00 -0.77 -5.01
C PRO A 752 -6.55 0.38 -4.16
N HIS A 753 -6.90 1.48 -4.83
CA HIS A 753 -7.47 2.68 -4.20
C HIS A 753 -8.99 2.57 -4.12
N ALA A 754 -9.59 2.97 -3.00
CA ALA A 754 -11.05 2.98 -2.88
C ALA A 754 -11.68 4.07 -3.75
N SER A 755 -12.95 3.86 -4.06
CA SER A 755 -13.84 4.85 -4.68
C SER A 755 -15.12 4.94 -3.84
N PRO A 756 -16.04 5.89 -4.12
CA PRO A 756 -17.31 5.96 -3.41
C PRO A 756 -18.10 4.64 -3.47
N GLY A 757 -18.10 3.95 -4.62
CA GLY A 757 -18.82 2.70 -4.81
C GLY A 757 -18.01 1.42 -4.52
N THR A 758 -16.69 1.48 -4.37
CA THR A 758 -15.83 0.29 -4.23
C THR A 758 -14.86 0.44 -3.07
N LYS A 759 -14.91 -0.49 -2.12
CA LYS A 759 -14.08 -0.52 -0.90
C LYS A 759 -13.27 -1.80 -0.84
N TYR A 760 -12.13 -1.76 -0.15
CA TYR A 760 -11.30 -2.94 0.09
C TYR A 760 -11.00 -3.08 1.57
N TYR A 761 -11.22 -4.28 2.11
CA TYR A 761 -11.08 -4.54 3.53
C TYR A 761 -9.88 -5.44 3.77
N MET A 762 -8.91 -4.95 4.53
CA MET A 762 -7.76 -5.75 4.95
C MET A 762 -8.23 -6.92 5.85
N LYS A 763 -7.88 -8.15 5.46
CA LYS A 763 -8.13 -9.37 6.23
C LYS A 763 -6.94 -9.78 7.07
N GLN A 764 -5.74 -9.67 6.51
CA GLN A 764 -4.51 -10.07 7.17
C GLN A 764 -3.35 -9.19 6.73
N TYR A 765 -2.52 -8.79 7.69
CA TYR A 765 -1.22 -8.20 7.45
C TYR A 765 -0.15 -9.10 8.04
N ARG A 766 0.84 -9.46 7.23
CA ARG A 766 2.06 -10.12 7.68
C ARG A 766 3.22 -9.18 7.43
N SER A 767 3.88 -8.75 8.50
CA SER A 767 5.06 -7.89 8.41
C SER A 767 6.30 -8.63 7.91
N ASP A 768 7.24 -7.88 7.36
CA ASP A 768 8.58 -8.38 7.05
C ASP A 768 9.35 -8.76 8.33
N PRO A 769 9.98 -9.96 8.40
CA PRO A 769 10.68 -10.40 9.60
C PRO A 769 12.06 -9.72 9.79
N ARG A 770 12.59 -9.02 8.80
CA ARG A 770 13.90 -8.36 8.87
C ARG A 770 13.83 -7.12 9.76
N LYS A 771 14.93 -6.85 10.47
CA LYS A 771 15.07 -5.67 11.34
C LYS A 771 15.79 -4.50 10.65
N ASP A 772 16.65 -4.83 9.70
CA ASP A 772 17.55 -3.89 9.05
C ASP A 772 17.89 -4.35 7.63
N ILE A 773 18.31 -3.39 6.82
CA ILE A 773 18.89 -3.63 5.51
C ILE A 773 20.00 -2.61 5.24
N TYR A 774 20.96 -2.99 4.39
CA TYR A 774 22.10 -2.16 4.02
C TYR A 774 22.16 -1.98 2.51
N PHE A 775 22.35 -0.72 2.11
CA PHE A 775 22.61 -0.30 0.75
C PHE A 775 24.07 0.10 0.64
N THR A 776 24.82 -0.54 -0.25
CA THR A 776 26.20 -0.14 -0.58
C THR A 776 26.14 0.81 -1.75
N VAL A 777 26.35 2.10 -1.47
CA VAL A 777 26.31 3.18 -2.46
C VAL A 777 27.73 3.45 -2.93
N THR A 778 27.91 3.64 -4.24
CA THR A 778 29.17 4.06 -4.85
C THR A 778 28.91 5.27 -5.72
N LEU A 779 29.50 6.39 -5.33
CA LEU A 779 29.58 7.62 -6.10
C LEU A 779 30.95 7.67 -6.80
N GLY A 780 31.01 8.18 -8.01
CA GLY A 780 32.28 8.45 -8.65
C GLY A 780 32.16 9.50 -9.75
N HIS A 781 33.32 9.91 -10.23
CA HIS A 781 33.41 10.96 -11.22
C HIS A 781 34.60 10.71 -12.14
N ASP A 782 34.42 10.97 -13.43
CA ASP A 782 35.45 10.98 -14.46
C ASP A 782 35.63 12.44 -14.96
N PRO A 783 36.79 13.07 -14.75
CA PRO A 783 37.07 14.41 -15.27
C PRO A 783 37.36 14.39 -16.77
N LEU A 784 37.17 15.54 -17.44
CA LEU A 784 37.46 15.69 -18.86
C LEU A 784 38.97 15.54 -19.15
N GLU A 785 39.79 16.10 -18.27
CA GLU A 785 41.25 16.07 -18.37
C GLU A 785 41.85 14.91 -17.55
N THR A 786 43.06 14.47 -17.92
CA THR A 786 43.80 13.43 -17.17
C THR A 786 45.26 13.83 -16.98
N GLY A 787 45.79 13.61 -15.78
CA GLY A 787 47.15 13.97 -15.38
C GLY A 787 47.32 15.49 -15.21
N CYS A 788 48.50 15.99 -15.53
CA CYS A 788 48.88 17.40 -15.35
C CYS A 788 49.14 18.15 -16.68
N GLY A 789 48.89 17.50 -17.83
CA GLY A 789 49.31 18.00 -19.15
C GLY A 789 48.38 19.04 -19.79
N HIS A 790 47.20 19.28 -19.22
CA HIS A 790 46.15 20.13 -19.78
C HIS A 790 46.30 21.62 -19.43
N PHE A 791 47.26 21.97 -18.58
CA PHE A 791 47.57 23.35 -18.22
C PHE A 791 49.08 23.56 -18.14
N THR A 792 49.53 24.82 -18.12
CA THR A 792 50.96 25.12 -18.04
C THR A 792 51.41 25.18 -16.58
N CYS A 793 52.29 24.26 -16.19
CA CYS A 793 53.04 24.34 -14.95
C CYS A 793 54.53 24.40 -15.26
N SER A 794 55.11 25.59 -15.12
CA SER A 794 56.53 25.80 -15.39
C SER A 794 57.36 25.37 -14.18
N ALA A 795 58.43 24.63 -14.44
CA ALA A 795 59.40 24.30 -13.40
C ALA A 795 59.99 25.60 -12.83
N PRO A 796 60.08 25.71 -11.50
CA PRO A 796 60.74 26.83 -10.85
C PRO A 796 62.24 26.86 -11.19
N THR A 797 62.86 28.04 -11.04
CA THR A 797 64.31 28.15 -11.21
C THR A 797 64.99 27.65 -9.92
N PRO A 798 65.84 26.60 -9.96
CA PRO A 798 66.54 26.15 -8.78
C PRO A 798 67.44 27.27 -8.21
N PRO A 799 67.61 27.33 -6.88
CA PRO A 799 68.69 28.09 -6.28
C PRO A 799 70.06 27.69 -6.86
N SER A 800 71.04 28.60 -6.81
CA SER A 800 72.40 28.28 -7.26
C SER A 800 73.14 27.44 -6.22
N ASP A 801 73.86 26.42 -6.67
CA ASP A 801 74.76 25.63 -5.83
C ASP A 801 75.81 26.53 -5.15
N PHE A 802 76.12 26.23 -3.89
CA PHE A 802 77.14 26.97 -3.14
C PHE A 802 77.86 26.07 -2.14
N SER A 803 79.03 26.52 -1.67
CA SER A 803 79.80 25.81 -0.64
C SER A 803 80.20 26.73 0.51
N THR A 804 80.21 26.18 1.71
CA THR A 804 80.65 26.85 2.94
C THR A 804 81.82 26.11 3.54
N TYR A 805 82.82 26.85 4.03
CA TYR A 805 84.01 26.29 4.68
C TYR A 805 84.02 26.67 6.16
N ASP A 806 84.09 25.68 7.06
CA ASP A 806 84.28 25.91 8.48
C ASP A 806 85.77 25.87 8.83
N GLY A 807 86.33 27.05 9.10
CA GLY A 807 87.74 27.21 9.47
C GLY A 807 88.16 26.60 10.81
N ASN A 808 87.21 26.22 11.68
CA ASN A 808 87.51 25.60 12.98
C ASN A 808 87.57 24.08 12.90
N THR A 809 86.79 23.46 12.01
CA THR A 809 86.69 22.00 11.87
C THR A 809 87.36 21.46 10.60
N GLY A 810 87.66 22.33 9.62
CA GLY A 810 88.29 21.97 8.35
C GLY A 810 87.34 21.33 7.34
N VAL A 811 86.04 21.32 7.61
CA VAL A 811 84.99 20.72 6.76
C VAL A 811 84.50 21.73 5.72
N THR A 812 84.39 21.29 4.47
CA THR A 812 83.66 22.00 3.41
C THR A 812 82.31 21.34 3.21
N SER A 813 81.23 22.09 3.36
CA SER A 813 79.86 21.64 3.10
C SER A 813 79.40 22.21 1.76
N THR A 814 79.04 21.35 0.81
CA THR A 814 78.56 21.73 -0.53
C THR A 814 77.07 21.46 -0.61
N TYR A 815 76.30 22.49 -0.97
CA TYR A 815 74.86 22.44 -1.17
C TYR A 815 74.56 22.40 -2.66
N THR A 816 73.83 21.38 -3.12
CA THR A 816 73.37 21.21 -4.50
C THR A 816 71.86 21.26 -4.59
N TYR A 817 71.32 21.97 -5.59
CA TYR A 817 69.89 22.09 -5.81
C TYR A 817 69.45 21.44 -7.12
N SER A 818 68.35 20.69 -7.08
CA SER A 818 67.74 20.10 -8.28
C SER A 818 66.23 20.24 -8.23
N VAL A 819 65.58 20.46 -9.38
CA VAL A 819 64.12 20.51 -9.51
C VAL A 819 63.66 19.30 -10.30
N SER A 820 62.51 18.73 -9.94
CA SER A 820 61.88 17.67 -10.73
C SER A 820 61.69 18.13 -12.18
N GLY A 821 62.26 17.37 -13.12
CA GLY A 821 62.25 17.72 -14.54
C GLY A 821 60.87 17.65 -15.19
N ALA A 822 59.96 16.85 -14.63
CA ALA A 822 58.55 16.78 -15.01
C ALA A 822 57.67 17.23 -13.84
N VAL A 823 56.46 17.71 -14.16
CA VAL A 823 55.40 17.93 -13.17
C VAL A 823 55.08 16.60 -12.51
N GLU A 824 55.12 16.57 -11.19
CA GLU A 824 54.82 15.41 -10.36
C GLU A 824 53.39 15.47 -9.81
N GLY A 825 52.95 14.33 -9.27
CA GLY A 825 51.63 14.16 -8.65
C GLY A 825 50.61 13.47 -9.57
N PRO A 826 49.44 13.10 -9.03
CA PRO A 826 48.45 12.31 -9.77
C PRO A 826 47.65 13.12 -10.80
N GLY A 827 47.64 14.46 -10.70
CA GLY A 827 46.83 15.34 -11.54
C GLY A 827 45.33 15.04 -11.53
N CYS A 828 44.63 15.43 -12.60
CA CYS A 828 43.24 15.05 -12.81
C CYS A 828 43.15 13.54 -13.05
N ARG A 829 42.26 12.85 -12.33
CA ARG A 829 41.92 11.46 -12.61
C ARG A 829 40.54 11.14 -12.06
N GLY A 830 39.92 10.10 -12.60
CA GLY A 830 38.68 9.57 -12.06
C GLY A 830 38.87 9.04 -10.63
N TRP A 831 37.80 9.11 -9.84
CA TRP A 831 37.76 8.60 -8.47
C TRP A 831 36.42 7.93 -8.17
N SER A 832 36.41 7.13 -7.11
CA SER A 832 35.18 6.54 -6.57
C SER A 832 35.21 6.53 -5.04
N ALA A 833 34.06 6.82 -4.45
CA ALA A 833 33.81 6.80 -3.02
C ALA A 833 32.63 5.88 -2.73
N SER A 834 32.76 5.04 -1.70
CA SER A 834 31.71 4.10 -1.32
C SER A 834 31.35 4.22 0.16
N GLY A 835 30.10 3.96 0.48
CA GLY A 835 29.60 3.92 1.85
C GLY A 835 28.41 2.97 1.98
N GLN A 836 28.00 2.72 3.22
CA GLN A 836 26.84 1.88 3.50
C GLN A 836 25.75 2.69 4.18
N GLN A 837 24.60 2.82 3.51
CA GLN A 837 23.38 3.37 4.08
C GLN A 837 22.67 2.24 4.85
N HIS A 838 22.44 2.46 6.13
CA HIS A 838 21.68 1.56 7.00
C HIS A 838 20.23 2.03 7.06
N ILE A 839 19.28 1.14 6.82
CA ILE A 839 17.84 1.40 6.94
C ILE A 839 17.23 0.43 7.95
N ARG A 840 16.61 0.96 9.00
CA ARG A 840 15.94 0.20 10.06
C ARG A 840 14.49 -0.04 9.71
N HIS A 841 13.96 -1.22 10.04
CA HIS A 841 12.54 -1.52 9.89
C HIS A 841 11.76 -0.85 11.03
N HIS A 842 10.90 0.11 10.70
CA HIS A 842 10.15 0.90 11.68
C HIS A 842 8.64 0.64 11.58
N MET A 843 8.16 -0.46 12.17
CA MET A 843 6.76 -0.89 12.03
C MET A 843 5.73 0.17 12.48
N THR A 844 6.02 0.98 13.51
CA THR A 844 5.11 2.06 13.93
C THR A 844 4.92 3.12 12.84
N LYS A 845 5.92 3.37 12.00
CA LYS A 845 5.80 4.34 10.90
C LYS A 845 4.89 3.77 9.82
N SER A 846 5.06 2.51 9.45
CA SER A 846 4.17 1.85 8.50
C SER A 846 2.71 1.87 8.99
N THR A 847 2.47 1.64 10.29
CA THR A 847 1.14 1.78 10.90
C THR A 847 0.62 3.21 10.82
N ASN A 848 1.43 4.20 11.21
CA ASN A 848 1.03 5.61 11.17
C ASN A 848 0.73 6.08 9.75
N THR A 849 1.54 5.69 8.76
CA THR A 849 1.29 5.97 7.35
C THR A 849 -0.04 5.35 6.92
N TYR A 850 -0.27 4.07 7.21
CA TYR A 850 -1.55 3.43 6.89
C TYR A 850 -2.73 4.17 7.54
N THR A 851 -2.65 4.49 8.84
CA THR A 851 -3.70 5.22 9.55
C THR A 851 -3.92 6.62 8.98
N ALA A 852 -2.87 7.36 8.67
CA ALA A 852 -2.97 8.70 8.10
C ALA A 852 -3.59 8.66 6.69
N THR A 853 -3.19 7.71 5.86
CA THR A 853 -3.76 7.53 4.52
C THR A 853 -5.22 7.08 4.62
N VAL A 854 -5.57 6.22 5.58
CA VAL A 854 -6.97 5.84 5.82
C VAL A 854 -7.81 7.02 6.31
N ALA A 855 -7.27 7.86 7.18
CA ALA A 855 -7.96 9.06 7.64
C ALA A 855 -8.16 10.09 6.52
N ALA A 856 -7.18 10.24 5.63
CA ALA A 856 -7.23 11.20 4.53
C ALA A 856 -8.14 10.74 3.38
N TYR A 857 -8.21 9.43 3.10
CA TYR A 857 -8.82 8.91 1.87
C TYR A 857 -9.96 7.90 2.10
N GLY A 858 -10.04 7.25 3.27
CA GLY A 858 -10.98 6.15 3.56
C GLY A 858 -10.31 4.77 3.66
N ASN A 859 -11.07 3.66 3.61
CA ASN A 859 -10.53 2.29 3.65
C ASN A 859 -10.55 1.66 2.24
N PRO A 860 -9.45 1.07 1.71
CA PRO A 860 -8.13 0.90 2.31
C PRO A 860 -7.24 2.13 2.17
N PHE A 861 -7.65 3.07 1.31
CA PHE A 861 -7.24 4.47 1.12
C PHE A 861 -8.43 5.11 0.43
#